data_AF-A0A2D8RNY1-F1
#
_entry.id   AF-A0A2D8RNY1-F1
#
_cell.length_a   1.000
_cell.length_b   1.000
_cell.length_c   1.000
_cell.angle_alpha   90.00
_cell.angle_beta   90.00
_cell.angle_gamma   90.00
#
_symmetry.space_group_name_H-M   'P 1'
#
loop_
_entity.id
_entity.type
_entity.pdbx_description
1 polymer ?
#
loop_
_entity_poly.entity_id
_entity_poly.type
_entity_poly.pdbx_seq_one_letter_code
_entity_poly.pdbx_strand_id
1 'polypeptide(L)'
;MLADASPVPISGIRETLLTQASANANNRKVKDAKSIRTGIPEPEKDPSLAQFAVFEDTSPRAEVTAPRTTEMPLTLKRGDRVAFVGNTLFDRDRLFGHFETLIHQNHAELELPVRNLAWSADEVDLQPRPDNFGDLDQHLTAIKADVIFAAFGFNESFAGIGAIPEFKERLRGFIRHTVSRAYNGSTGPQLVLVSPVANENVEGVAAADLNNGRLEAYTKAMEEVAEEESIGFVDVFTATRYAMDDPSSDLTFNGAHMLEEGYRVFAKAAYEKTFGEELAPEVNERIRDVVIDKNEHFFYRYRPLNTFYYTGGRNQSYGYLDFLPAMRNFEIMVSNRDRRIWDLAKGKPVSGEIDDSNVPEMPVTHQSRGANEYLSPEDELAAFDVDPRFEVNLFASEEEFPDIACPIQMRWDSQGRLWVSCSTTYPHVYPGQAPADKLVILEDTDGDGKADKSTVFADDLHIPLSFVLGNEGVYVSEEPDLTFLKDTDGDGKADFRRRVFTGFGTEDSHHALHDFVWTPDGDLLFRESIFHNSQVETVYGPIRAKNSSWFRYRPSTRRLTAFGAYPNTNPWGVTFDDWGNHVASHPIFATAFHATNPPYPEQHPKASGIPAYSGTCGHEFVDFDFWPEELKGGFIKVRYKPNNRVEIHKWIEKEDSFVEEYQGDLIFSRNLSFIPVDIRFGPRGALYVCDWYNPIKGHAQYSLRDERRDRKSGRIWRIVPKGATLQDPPKIYGASIAELLDLLKRPEYRYRYWAKRELRDRDRTQVKRALDKWVKRLDRDDDRFRHQQLEAVWLYRGIDAVNTELLAELLSCDNHLARAAATRQLRYWSELLPNSEKALKTSASDNSALVRMEAVIAASYVGTPDALEAARKVVERPSSTHLDYAIATSLGSENLSRHWKGEEERYPDIEAFLKEFELKSQRNDGKSKRGASEASFDSQKGLVKVDISCVPERMMYTVTEFRVKVGAPVRLTLENPTGTPHNLVIVQPGADEEVGMASNAMAADPQGASKHFVPDSDKVLFATKLLQPDTSETLRFIAPKEPGEYPYVCTFPGHWVIMRGVMIVE
;
A
#
# COMPACT_ATOMS: atom_id res chain seq x y z
N MET A 1 -45.34 24.72 53.21
CA MET A 1 -46.20 23.66 52.64
C MET A 1 -46.20 23.93 51.14
N LEU A 2 -45.40 23.23 50.32
CA LEU A 2 -45.72 21.91 49.71
C LEU A 2 -47.09 21.99 48.99
N ALA A 3 -47.29 21.68 47.72
CA ALA A 3 -46.54 20.86 46.75
C ALA A 3 -47.08 21.12 45.32
N ASP A 4 -46.52 20.36 44.37
CA ASP A 4 -47.00 20.03 43.00
C ASP A 4 -46.80 20.99 41.84
N ALA A 5 -45.75 20.70 41.05
CA ALA A 5 -45.78 20.81 39.59
C ALA A 5 -44.97 19.66 38.97
N SER A 6 -45.67 18.74 38.32
CA SER A 6 -45.13 17.62 37.56
C SER A 6 -44.28 18.07 36.35
N PRO A 7 -43.28 17.28 35.92
CA PRO A 7 -42.44 17.61 34.77
C PRO A 7 -43.14 17.28 33.44
N VAL A 8 -43.12 18.22 32.50
CA VAL A 8 -43.48 18.01 31.09
C VAL A 8 -42.27 17.39 30.36
N PRO A 9 -42.41 16.30 29.59
CA PRO A 9 -41.29 15.72 28.86
C PRO A 9 -40.97 16.53 27.59
N ILE A 10 -39.77 17.09 27.51
CA ILE A 10 -39.21 17.66 26.28
C ILE A 10 -38.53 16.52 25.50
N SER A 11 -39.31 15.69 24.81
CA SER A 11 -38.78 14.62 23.93
C SER A 11 -39.27 14.74 22.48
N GLY A 12 -39.89 15.85 22.07
CA GLY A 12 -40.60 15.94 20.78
C GLY A 12 -39.95 16.76 19.67
N ILE A 13 -38.81 17.44 19.89
CA ILE A 13 -38.26 18.42 18.91
C ILE A 13 -36.82 18.08 18.46
N ARG A 14 -36.12 17.14 19.12
CA ARG A 14 -34.74 16.74 18.76
C ARG A 14 -34.67 15.66 17.67
N GLU A 15 -35.67 14.81 17.49
CA GLU A 15 -35.62 13.70 16.51
C GLU A 15 -36.00 14.10 15.06
N THR A 16 -36.75 15.19 14.88
CA THR A 16 -37.28 15.56 13.56
C THR A 16 -36.25 16.30 12.69
N LEU A 17 -35.26 16.96 13.29
CA LEU A 17 -34.20 17.69 12.56
C LEU A 17 -33.03 16.79 12.15
N LEU A 18 -32.72 15.74 12.93
CA LEU A 18 -31.64 14.79 12.62
C LEU A 18 -32.03 13.77 11.53
N THR A 19 -33.33 13.47 11.39
CA THR A 19 -33.80 12.40 10.49
C THR A 19 -34.26 12.87 9.10
N GLN A 20 -34.32 14.19 8.85
CA GLN A 20 -34.55 14.76 7.52
C GLN A 20 -33.25 15.07 6.76
N ALA A 21 -32.12 15.27 7.46
CA ALA A 21 -30.82 15.49 6.84
C ALA A 21 -30.21 14.20 6.25
N SER A 22 -30.40 13.05 6.91
CA SER A 22 -29.78 11.78 6.49
C SER A 22 -30.42 11.12 5.26
N ALA A 23 -31.69 11.39 4.97
CA ALA A 23 -32.41 10.79 3.83
C ALA A 23 -32.15 11.50 2.48
N ASN A 24 -31.70 12.76 2.49
CA ASN A 24 -31.47 13.56 1.28
C ASN A 24 -29.99 13.62 0.82
N ALA A 25 -29.03 13.19 1.65
CA ALA A 25 -27.60 13.30 1.33
C ALA A 25 -27.13 12.36 0.19
N ASN A 26 -27.85 11.26 -0.07
CA ASN A 26 -27.50 10.29 -1.12
C ASN A 26 -27.91 10.70 -2.55
N ASN A 27 -28.60 11.85 -2.73
CA ASN A 27 -29.13 12.28 -4.03
C ASN A 27 -28.58 13.62 -4.57
N ARG A 28 -27.61 14.26 -3.89
CA ARG A 28 -26.95 15.46 -4.42
C ARG A 28 -25.99 15.07 -5.56
N LYS A 29 -26.39 15.29 -6.80
CA LYS A 29 -25.56 15.06 -8.00
C LYS A 29 -24.92 16.36 -8.45
N VAL A 30 -23.59 16.41 -8.44
CA VAL A 30 -22.81 17.48 -9.11
C VAL A 30 -22.52 17.05 -10.55
N LYS A 31 -22.59 18.01 -11.49
CA LYS A 31 -22.30 17.74 -12.91
C LYS A 31 -20.79 17.55 -13.09
N ASP A 32 -20.37 16.34 -13.44
CA ASP A 32 -18.95 16.03 -13.70
C ASP A 32 -18.59 16.32 -15.16
N ALA A 33 -17.66 17.24 -15.38
CA ALA A 33 -17.24 17.67 -16.72
C ALA A 33 -16.60 16.54 -17.54
N LYS A 34 -16.09 15.47 -16.89
CA LYS A 34 -15.54 14.30 -17.59
C LYS A 34 -16.54 13.57 -18.50
N SER A 35 -17.83 13.81 -18.28
CA SER A 35 -18.93 13.27 -19.09
C SER A 35 -19.17 14.06 -20.39
N ILE A 36 -18.59 15.27 -20.49
CA ILE A 36 -18.70 16.15 -21.66
C ILE A 36 -17.54 15.83 -22.61
N ARG A 37 -17.84 15.59 -23.89
CA ARG A 37 -16.83 15.46 -24.94
C ARG A 37 -16.44 16.82 -25.48
N THR A 38 -15.15 17.04 -25.72
CA THR A 38 -14.63 18.31 -26.26
C THR A 38 -14.81 18.44 -27.78
N GLY A 39 -14.86 17.30 -28.49
CA GLY A 39 -14.87 17.28 -29.95
C GLY A 39 -13.51 17.58 -30.60
N ILE A 40 -12.44 17.72 -29.82
CA ILE A 40 -11.07 17.89 -30.32
C ILE A 40 -10.63 16.54 -30.93
N PRO A 41 -10.12 16.52 -32.18
CA PRO A 41 -9.69 15.28 -32.82
C PRO A 41 -8.47 14.66 -32.13
N GLU A 42 -8.31 13.34 -32.29
CA GLU A 42 -7.13 12.65 -31.80
C GLU A 42 -5.87 13.09 -32.57
N PRO A 43 -4.75 13.38 -31.88
CA PRO A 43 -3.47 13.62 -32.53
C PRO A 43 -3.04 12.42 -33.38
N GLU A 44 -2.39 12.70 -34.52
CA GLU A 44 -1.85 11.66 -35.39
C GLU A 44 -0.73 10.88 -34.70
N LYS A 45 -0.70 9.56 -34.90
CA LYS A 45 0.36 8.68 -34.39
C LYS A 45 1.42 8.51 -35.47
N ASP A 46 2.68 8.75 -35.13
CA ASP A 46 3.88 8.39 -35.91
C ASP A 46 4.24 6.89 -35.68
N PRO A 47 4.05 6.00 -36.67
CA PRO A 47 4.36 4.59 -36.52
C PRO A 47 5.84 4.31 -36.24
N SER A 48 6.74 5.23 -36.58
CA SER A 48 8.18 5.06 -36.35
C SER A 48 8.54 5.06 -34.86
N LEU A 49 7.68 5.62 -33.99
CA LEU A 49 7.92 5.65 -32.55
C LEU A 49 7.76 4.28 -31.87
N ALA A 50 7.13 3.31 -32.54
CA ALA A 50 6.95 1.97 -32.00
C ALA A 50 8.29 1.25 -31.72
N GLN A 51 9.36 1.62 -32.42
CA GLN A 51 10.70 1.02 -32.25
C GLN A 51 11.36 1.33 -30.90
N PHE A 52 10.89 2.36 -30.19
CA PHE A 52 11.42 2.74 -28.88
C PHE A 52 10.79 1.93 -27.75
N ALA A 53 9.72 1.18 -28.04
CA ALA A 53 9.09 0.32 -27.06
C ALA A 53 9.79 -1.04 -26.95
N VAL A 54 9.91 -1.55 -25.72
CA VAL A 54 10.39 -2.91 -25.45
C VAL A 54 9.31 -3.64 -24.65
N PHE A 55 8.49 -4.40 -25.37
CA PHE A 55 7.36 -5.17 -24.86
C PHE A 55 7.68 -6.66 -24.85
N GLU A 56 7.30 -7.34 -23.77
CA GLU A 56 7.48 -8.79 -23.60
C GLU A 56 6.91 -9.59 -24.78
N ASP A 57 5.68 -9.26 -25.17
CA ASP A 57 4.92 -10.03 -26.15
C ASP A 57 5.39 -9.84 -27.60
N THR A 58 6.00 -8.70 -27.94
CA THR A 58 6.17 -8.26 -29.34
C THR A 58 7.58 -7.84 -29.72
N SER A 59 8.46 -7.56 -28.77
CA SER A 59 9.81 -7.08 -29.09
C SER A 59 10.73 -8.21 -29.54
N PRO A 60 11.61 -7.97 -30.53
CA PRO A 60 12.54 -8.97 -31.02
C PRO A 60 13.43 -9.52 -29.91
N ARG A 61 13.77 -10.81 -30.05
CA ARG A 61 14.78 -11.48 -29.23
C ARG A 61 15.98 -11.80 -30.09
N ALA A 62 17.16 -11.79 -29.48
CA ALA A 62 18.39 -12.21 -30.14
C ALA A 62 18.30 -13.65 -30.67
N GLU A 63 18.83 -13.85 -31.88
CA GLU A 63 18.99 -15.18 -32.44
C GLU A 63 20.03 -15.99 -31.65
N VAL A 64 19.91 -17.31 -31.70
CA VAL A 64 20.92 -18.21 -31.12
C VAL A 64 22.18 -18.14 -31.97
N THR A 65 23.33 -18.05 -31.32
CA THR A 65 24.66 -18.06 -31.95
C THR A 65 25.62 -18.96 -31.16
N ALA A 66 26.82 -19.15 -31.68
CA ALA A 66 27.84 -19.90 -30.96
C ALA A 66 28.22 -19.18 -29.65
N PRO A 67 28.31 -19.91 -28.52
CA PRO A 67 28.79 -19.36 -27.26
C PRO A 67 30.13 -18.63 -27.43
N ARG A 68 30.23 -17.42 -26.90
CA ARG A 68 31.48 -16.65 -26.89
C ARG A 68 32.19 -16.83 -25.55
N THR A 69 33.46 -17.21 -25.60
CA THR A 69 34.34 -17.24 -24.42
C THR A 69 34.79 -15.82 -24.06
N THR A 70 35.02 -15.56 -22.77
CA THR A 70 35.51 -14.27 -22.29
C THR A 70 36.89 -14.44 -21.67
N GLU A 71 37.90 -13.85 -22.30
CA GLU A 71 39.26 -13.84 -21.78
C GLU A 71 39.45 -12.66 -20.81
N MET A 72 40.20 -12.90 -19.73
CA MET A 72 40.62 -11.89 -18.76
C MET A 72 42.16 -11.74 -18.81
N PRO A 73 42.72 -10.51 -18.78
CA PRO A 73 42.03 -9.22 -18.69
C PRO A 73 41.13 -8.90 -19.87
N LEU A 74 40.00 -8.24 -19.60
CA LEU A 74 38.98 -7.94 -20.59
C LEU A 74 39.51 -6.96 -21.64
N THR A 75 39.41 -7.35 -22.91
CA THR A 75 39.69 -6.44 -24.03
C THR A 75 38.40 -5.91 -24.62
N LEU A 76 38.32 -4.58 -24.77
CA LEU A 76 37.20 -3.85 -25.38
C LEU A 76 37.59 -3.34 -26.77
N LYS A 77 36.60 -3.17 -27.65
CA LYS A 77 36.74 -2.59 -28.99
C LYS A 77 35.96 -1.29 -29.12
N ARG A 78 36.31 -0.50 -30.12
CA ARG A 78 35.61 0.75 -30.42
C ARG A 78 34.15 0.46 -30.73
N GLY A 79 33.24 1.13 -30.02
CA GLY A 79 31.80 1.02 -30.19
C GLY A 79 31.16 -0.21 -29.53
N ASP A 80 31.92 -1.02 -28.78
CA ASP A 80 31.34 -2.09 -27.95
C ASP A 80 30.32 -1.48 -26.99
N ARG A 81 29.16 -2.13 -26.89
CA ARG A 81 28.07 -1.70 -26.02
C ARG A 81 28.06 -2.50 -24.74
N VAL A 82 28.27 -1.81 -23.62
CA VAL A 82 28.41 -2.41 -22.29
C VAL A 82 27.07 -2.36 -21.56
N ALA A 83 26.66 -3.50 -20.98
CA ALA A 83 25.49 -3.61 -20.15
C ALA A 83 25.87 -4.02 -18.72
N PHE A 84 25.31 -3.33 -17.72
CA PHE A 84 25.34 -3.79 -16.33
C PHE A 84 23.98 -4.43 -16.01
N VAL A 85 23.98 -5.64 -15.46
CA VAL A 85 22.77 -6.42 -15.15
C VAL A 85 22.89 -7.06 -13.76
N GLY A 86 21.75 -7.44 -13.19
CA GLY A 86 21.68 -8.11 -11.91
C GLY A 86 21.14 -7.22 -10.80
N ASN A 87 21.63 -7.43 -9.58
CA ASN A 87 20.98 -6.98 -8.36
C ASN A 87 21.30 -5.53 -7.93
N THR A 88 21.01 -5.22 -6.66
CA THR A 88 21.05 -3.88 -6.10
C THR A 88 22.44 -3.24 -6.10
N LEU A 89 23.52 -4.03 -6.18
CA LEU A 89 24.87 -3.52 -6.35
C LEU A 89 24.94 -2.57 -7.55
N PHE A 90 24.51 -3.04 -8.73
CA PHE A 90 24.51 -2.25 -9.94
C PHE A 90 23.32 -1.29 -10.04
N ASP A 91 22.13 -1.64 -9.53
CA ASP A 91 20.99 -0.68 -9.53
C ASP A 91 21.36 0.62 -8.80
N ARG A 92 22.10 0.51 -7.69
CA ARG A 92 22.59 1.67 -6.94
C ARG A 92 23.88 2.27 -7.47
N ASP A 93 24.76 1.51 -8.13
CA ASP A 93 26.00 2.04 -8.74
C ASP A 93 25.72 3.21 -9.69
N ARG A 94 24.55 3.20 -10.36
CA ARG A 94 24.11 4.29 -11.24
C ARG A 94 24.05 5.67 -10.57
N LEU A 95 23.92 5.71 -9.23
CA LEU A 95 23.86 6.93 -8.43
C LEU A 95 25.26 7.49 -8.12
N PHE A 96 26.30 6.67 -8.25
CA PHE A 96 27.68 7.03 -7.91
C PHE A 96 28.60 7.03 -9.13
N GLY A 97 28.41 6.14 -10.10
CA GLY A 97 29.05 6.17 -11.42
C GLY A 97 30.57 5.95 -11.42
N HIS A 98 31.18 5.50 -10.32
CA HIS A 98 32.64 5.37 -10.22
C HIS A 98 33.20 4.33 -11.19
N PHE A 99 32.59 3.14 -11.26
CA PHE A 99 33.08 2.06 -12.12
C PHE A 99 32.97 2.40 -13.61
N GLU A 100 31.80 2.90 -14.04
CA GLU A 100 31.61 3.36 -15.42
C GLU A 100 32.59 4.49 -15.79
N THR A 101 32.86 5.42 -14.86
CA THR A 101 33.83 6.51 -15.10
C THR A 101 35.24 5.99 -15.35
N LEU A 102 35.69 5.00 -14.56
CA LEU A 102 36.99 4.36 -14.76
C LEU A 102 37.10 3.67 -16.12
N ILE A 103 36.02 3.06 -16.61
CA ILE A 103 35.97 2.48 -17.97
C ILE A 103 36.15 3.58 -19.02
N HIS A 104 35.36 4.66 -18.97
CA HIS A 104 35.42 5.73 -19.98
C HIS A 104 36.77 6.44 -20.00
N GLN A 105 37.31 6.82 -18.85
CA GLN A 105 38.53 7.63 -18.80
C GLN A 105 39.77 6.88 -19.28
N ASN A 106 39.82 5.56 -19.08
CA ASN A 106 40.97 4.74 -19.47
C ASN A 106 40.79 4.06 -20.85
N HIS A 107 39.59 4.11 -21.40
CA HIS A 107 39.28 3.67 -22.76
C HIS A 107 38.69 4.80 -23.60
N ALA A 108 39.18 6.03 -23.40
CA ALA A 108 38.65 7.26 -24.01
C ALA A 108 38.50 7.18 -25.53
N GLU A 109 39.39 6.44 -26.21
CA GLU A 109 39.36 6.28 -27.66
C GLU A 109 38.28 5.32 -28.16
N LEU A 110 37.69 4.48 -27.30
CA LEU A 110 36.78 3.42 -27.74
C LEU A 110 35.33 3.88 -27.93
N GLU A 111 34.93 5.05 -27.42
CA GLU A 111 33.56 5.60 -27.59
C GLU A 111 32.48 4.57 -27.23
N LEU A 112 32.53 4.05 -26.01
CA LEU A 112 31.71 2.96 -25.51
C LEU A 112 30.35 3.47 -25.01
N PRO A 113 29.20 3.00 -25.54
CA PRO A 113 27.91 3.21 -24.91
C PRO A 113 27.74 2.25 -23.72
N VAL A 114 27.42 2.79 -22.54
CA VAL A 114 27.20 1.99 -21.32
C VAL A 114 25.77 2.17 -20.83
N ARG A 115 25.07 1.06 -20.56
CA ARG A 115 23.67 1.04 -20.10
C ARG A 115 23.52 0.16 -18.87
N ASN A 116 22.87 0.69 -17.84
CA ASN A 116 22.60 -0.04 -16.61
C ASN A 116 21.15 -0.57 -16.62
N LEU A 117 21.02 -1.87 -16.77
CA LEU A 117 19.76 -2.63 -16.80
C LEU A 117 19.51 -3.40 -15.49
N ALA A 118 20.28 -3.12 -14.43
CA ALA A 118 20.11 -3.78 -13.14
C ALA A 118 18.78 -3.39 -12.48
N TRP A 119 18.27 -4.31 -11.66
CA TRP A 119 17.05 -4.14 -10.89
C TRP A 119 17.27 -4.66 -9.47
N SER A 120 16.87 -3.90 -8.46
CA SER A 120 17.04 -4.30 -7.07
C SER A 120 16.47 -5.69 -6.79
N ALA A 121 17.21 -6.46 -5.99
CA ALA A 121 16.91 -7.82 -5.60
C ALA A 121 16.73 -8.86 -6.74
N ASP A 122 17.21 -8.59 -7.95
CA ASP A 122 17.24 -9.62 -9.00
C ASP A 122 18.09 -10.84 -8.60
N GLU A 123 17.64 -12.02 -9.00
CA GLU A 123 18.39 -13.27 -8.99
C GLU A 123 18.60 -13.76 -10.43
N VAL A 124 19.44 -14.79 -10.61
CA VAL A 124 19.75 -15.38 -11.93
C VAL A 124 18.51 -15.80 -12.74
N ASP A 125 17.44 -16.25 -12.09
CA ASP A 125 16.22 -16.78 -12.72
C ASP A 125 14.91 -16.25 -12.10
N LEU A 126 14.98 -15.43 -11.06
CA LEU A 126 13.83 -14.73 -10.48
C LEU A 126 13.96 -13.23 -10.69
N GLN A 127 13.35 -12.75 -11.77
CA GLN A 127 13.37 -11.35 -12.21
C GLN A 127 11.95 -10.82 -12.47
N PRO A 128 11.11 -10.63 -11.43
CA PRO A 128 9.82 -9.98 -11.53
C PRO A 128 9.87 -8.67 -12.32
N ARG A 129 8.93 -8.48 -13.26
CA ARG A 129 8.80 -7.27 -14.07
C ARG A 129 7.34 -6.80 -14.14
N PRO A 130 7.11 -5.51 -14.46
CA PRO A 130 5.78 -5.01 -14.79
C PRO A 130 5.12 -5.80 -15.92
N ASP A 131 3.79 -5.79 -15.96
CA ASP A 131 3.01 -6.45 -17.03
C ASP A 131 3.52 -6.03 -18.43
N ASN A 132 3.84 -7.03 -19.27
CA ASN A 132 4.31 -6.89 -20.65
C ASN A 132 5.56 -6.00 -20.81
N PHE A 133 6.30 -5.76 -19.72
CA PHE A 133 7.63 -5.14 -19.78
C PHE A 133 8.63 -6.14 -20.34
N GLY A 134 9.44 -5.73 -21.31
CA GLY A 134 10.43 -6.60 -21.92
C GLY A 134 11.32 -7.29 -20.88
N ASP A 135 11.65 -8.55 -21.10
CA ASP A 135 12.59 -9.23 -20.22
C ASP A 135 14.04 -8.81 -20.50
N LEU A 136 14.97 -9.31 -19.70
CA LEU A 136 16.39 -8.97 -19.80
C LEU A 136 16.94 -9.21 -21.22
N ASP A 137 16.55 -10.32 -21.86
CA ASP A 137 16.99 -10.68 -23.21
C ASP A 137 16.56 -9.64 -24.26
N GLN A 138 15.31 -9.19 -24.20
CA GLN A 138 14.79 -8.19 -25.13
C GLN A 138 15.47 -6.83 -24.91
N HIS A 139 15.73 -6.45 -23.66
CA HIS A 139 16.45 -5.21 -23.37
C HIS A 139 17.92 -5.27 -23.82
N LEU A 140 18.63 -6.39 -23.59
CA LEU A 140 19.98 -6.60 -24.11
C LEU A 140 20.03 -6.57 -25.64
N THR A 141 19.01 -7.15 -26.29
CA THR A 141 18.83 -7.07 -27.76
C THR A 141 18.60 -5.64 -28.23
N ALA A 142 17.74 -4.88 -27.55
CA ALA A 142 17.40 -3.51 -27.90
C ALA A 142 18.61 -2.57 -27.80
N ILE A 143 19.43 -2.73 -26.75
CA ILE A 143 20.67 -1.94 -26.62
C ILE A 143 21.82 -2.48 -27.47
N LYS A 144 21.70 -3.69 -28.03
CA LYS A 144 22.70 -4.41 -28.84
C LYS A 144 23.97 -4.73 -28.04
N ALA A 145 23.81 -5.34 -26.87
CA ALA A 145 24.92 -5.59 -25.95
C ALA A 145 26.05 -6.45 -26.57
N ASP A 146 27.30 -6.01 -26.40
CA ASP A 146 28.52 -6.73 -26.78
C ASP A 146 29.27 -7.27 -25.55
N VAL A 147 29.14 -6.58 -24.42
CA VAL A 147 29.80 -6.89 -23.15
C VAL A 147 28.78 -6.75 -22.02
N ILE A 148 28.71 -7.75 -21.14
CA ILE A 148 27.77 -7.79 -20.03
C ILE A 148 28.55 -8.02 -18.72
N PHE A 149 28.36 -7.12 -17.75
CA PHE A 149 28.75 -7.35 -16.36
C PHE A 149 27.51 -7.74 -15.56
N ALA A 150 27.56 -8.88 -14.87
CA ALA A 150 26.42 -9.46 -14.18
C ALA A 150 26.72 -9.66 -12.68
N ALA A 151 25.98 -8.96 -11.82
CA ALA A 151 26.09 -9.07 -10.37
C ALA A 151 24.96 -9.95 -9.80
N PHE A 152 25.31 -11.13 -9.31
CA PHE A 152 24.41 -12.11 -8.71
C PHE A 152 25.03 -12.74 -7.45
N GLY A 153 24.33 -13.67 -6.80
CA GLY A 153 24.82 -14.44 -5.66
C GLY A 153 24.46 -13.85 -4.30
N PHE A 154 24.22 -12.54 -4.19
CA PHE A 154 23.84 -11.91 -2.92
C PHE A 154 22.47 -12.39 -2.45
N ASN A 155 21.45 -12.26 -3.30
CA ASN A 155 20.07 -12.64 -2.98
C ASN A 155 19.91 -14.16 -2.87
N GLU A 156 20.58 -14.90 -3.74
CA GLU A 156 20.59 -16.36 -3.74
C GLU A 156 21.25 -16.94 -2.48
N SER A 157 22.16 -16.19 -1.83
CA SER A 157 22.82 -16.64 -0.61
C SER A 157 21.86 -16.91 0.55
N PHE A 158 20.70 -16.24 0.58
CA PHE A 158 19.71 -16.38 1.64
C PHE A 158 19.00 -17.74 1.63
N ALA A 159 19.12 -18.53 0.56
CA ALA A 159 18.71 -19.94 0.53
C ALA A 159 19.64 -20.85 1.38
N GLY A 160 20.81 -20.34 1.80
CA GLY A 160 21.77 -21.01 2.67
C GLY A 160 22.77 -21.89 1.91
N ILE A 161 23.84 -22.31 2.61
CA ILE A 161 24.96 -23.07 2.04
C ILE A 161 24.51 -24.39 1.38
N GLY A 162 23.44 -25.01 1.90
CA GLY A 162 22.88 -26.24 1.35
C GLY A 162 22.34 -26.09 -0.08
N ALA A 163 21.99 -24.87 -0.51
CA ALA A 163 21.42 -24.57 -1.82
C ALA A 163 22.46 -24.21 -2.90
N ILE A 164 23.76 -24.27 -2.57
CA ILE A 164 24.85 -23.96 -3.52
C ILE A 164 24.82 -24.86 -4.76
N PRO A 165 24.60 -26.20 -4.67
CA PRO A 165 24.52 -27.03 -5.86
C PRO A 165 23.43 -26.58 -6.84
N GLU A 166 22.23 -26.29 -6.34
CA GLU A 166 21.11 -25.80 -7.14
C GLU A 166 21.40 -24.41 -7.72
N PHE A 167 22.02 -23.52 -6.94
CA PHE A 167 22.46 -22.21 -7.41
C PHE A 167 23.46 -22.31 -8.58
N LYS A 168 24.47 -23.20 -8.49
CA LYS A 168 25.42 -23.43 -9.58
C LYS A 168 24.74 -23.86 -10.87
N GLU A 169 23.76 -24.76 -10.80
CA GLU A 169 22.99 -25.18 -11.99
C GLU A 169 22.20 -24.03 -12.60
N ARG A 170 21.49 -23.25 -11.77
CA ARG A 170 20.76 -22.06 -12.23
C ARG A 170 21.69 -21.04 -12.88
N LEU A 171 22.84 -20.77 -12.27
CA LEU A 171 23.85 -19.85 -12.78
C LEU A 171 24.45 -20.32 -14.12
N ARG A 172 24.77 -21.62 -14.26
CA ARG A 172 25.18 -22.19 -15.57
C ARG A 172 24.08 -22.03 -16.62
N GLY A 173 22.82 -22.23 -16.23
CA GLY A 173 21.67 -22.00 -17.10
C GLY A 173 21.63 -20.58 -17.65
N PHE A 174 21.74 -19.59 -16.75
CA PHE A 174 21.85 -18.17 -17.12
C PHE A 174 23.03 -17.91 -18.06
N ILE A 175 24.24 -18.32 -17.69
CA ILE A 175 25.46 -18.08 -18.47
C ILE A 175 25.33 -18.65 -19.88
N ARG A 176 25.03 -19.95 -19.99
CA ARG A 176 24.94 -20.64 -21.29
C ARG A 176 23.89 -20.03 -22.19
N HIS A 177 22.76 -19.63 -21.61
CA HIS A 177 21.73 -18.90 -22.33
C HIS A 177 22.30 -17.57 -22.83
N THR A 178 22.79 -16.69 -21.95
CA THR A 178 23.27 -15.35 -22.30
C THR A 178 24.40 -15.35 -23.34
N VAL A 179 25.44 -16.17 -23.18
CA VAL A 179 26.60 -16.17 -24.11
C VAL A 179 26.27 -16.76 -25.48
N SER A 180 25.14 -17.46 -25.62
CA SER A 180 24.67 -18.04 -26.88
C SER A 180 23.61 -17.18 -27.59
N ARG A 181 23.41 -15.93 -27.17
CA ARG A 181 22.50 -14.97 -27.82
C ARG A 181 23.26 -13.89 -28.57
N ALA A 182 22.92 -13.69 -29.84
CA ALA A 182 23.44 -12.62 -30.67
C ALA A 182 22.75 -11.28 -30.39
N TYR A 183 22.89 -10.72 -29.18
CA TYR A 183 22.23 -9.46 -28.81
C TYR A 183 22.63 -8.30 -29.74
N ASN A 184 23.88 -8.26 -30.19
CA ASN A 184 24.36 -7.30 -31.19
C ASN A 184 23.93 -7.62 -32.64
N GLY A 185 23.22 -8.72 -32.86
CA GLY A 185 22.78 -9.23 -34.16
C GLY A 185 23.77 -10.14 -34.88
N SER A 186 24.93 -10.47 -34.29
CA SER A 186 25.96 -11.30 -34.94
C SER A 186 26.67 -12.31 -34.03
N THR A 187 27.08 -11.93 -32.83
CA THR A 187 27.91 -12.75 -31.93
C THR A 187 27.38 -12.76 -30.51
N GLY A 188 27.70 -13.80 -29.75
CA GLY A 188 27.50 -13.80 -28.30
C GLY A 188 28.24 -12.64 -27.61
N PRO A 189 27.75 -12.14 -26.48
CA PRO A 189 28.46 -11.13 -25.69
C PRO A 189 29.69 -11.72 -24.99
N GLN A 190 30.65 -10.86 -24.63
CA GLN A 190 31.56 -11.17 -23.53
C GLN A 190 30.79 -11.04 -22.22
N LEU A 191 30.87 -12.03 -21.34
CA LEU A 191 30.18 -12.05 -20.06
C LEU A 191 31.21 -12.07 -18.92
N VAL A 192 31.04 -11.16 -17.96
CA VAL A 192 31.83 -11.08 -16.74
C VAL A 192 30.88 -11.16 -15.55
N LEU A 193 31.02 -12.19 -14.73
CA LEU A 193 30.36 -12.24 -13.43
C LEU A 193 31.10 -11.37 -12.43
N VAL A 194 30.35 -10.60 -11.64
CA VAL A 194 30.85 -9.82 -10.52
C VAL A 194 30.33 -10.47 -9.24
N SER A 195 31.24 -10.79 -8.32
CA SER A 195 30.85 -11.39 -7.04
C SER A 195 29.94 -10.47 -6.22
N PRO A 196 29.23 -10.99 -5.21
CA PRO A 196 28.65 -10.16 -4.16
C PRO A 196 29.70 -9.26 -3.50
N VAL A 197 29.27 -8.14 -2.93
CA VAL A 197 30.08 -7.36 -1.98
C VAL A 197 29.97 -7.98 -0.58
N ALA A 198 30.94 -7.69 0.28
CA ALA A 198 30.85 -8.03 1.69
C ALA A 198 29.76 -7.23 2.41
N ASN A 199 29.35 -7.72 3.57
CA ASN A 199 28.53 -6.99 4.53
C ASN A 199 29.38 -6.52 5.71
N GLU A 200 28.89 -5.47 6.35
CA GLU A 200 29.58 -4.74 7.41
C GLU A 200 28.73 -4.74 8.68
N ASN A 201 29.37 -4.91 9.84
CA ASN A 201 28.70 -4.76 11.11
C ASN A 201 28.54 -3.27 11.41
N VAL A 202 27.30 -2.77 11.40
CA VAL A 202 26.96 -1.38 11.72
C VAL A 202 26.11 -1.31 12.98
N GLU A 203 25.91 -0.11 13.53
CA GLU A 203 25.08 0.06 14.72
C GLU A 203 23.67 -0.56 14.54
N GLY A 204 23.32 -1.47 15.46
CA GLY A 204 22.02 -2.16 15.47
C GLY A 204 21.90 -3.35 14.50
N VAL A 205 22.90 -3.61 13.66
CA VAL A 205 22.88 -4.69 12.66
C VAL A 205 24.25 -5.36 12.52
N ALA A 206 24.39 -6.58 13.04
CA ALA A 206 25.58 -7.39 12.85
C ALA A 206 25.58 -8.13 11.49
N ALA A 207 25.52 -7.38 10.37
CA ALA A 207 25.31 -7.97 9.04
C ALA A 207 26.48 -8.84 8.58
N ALA A 208 27.72 -8.48 8.90
CA ALA A 208 28.90 -9.28 8.55
C ALA A 208 28.83 -10.67 9.20
N ASP A 209 28.49 -10.70 10.50
CA ASP A 209 28.38 -11.95 11.27
C ASP A 209 27.24 -12.84 10.75
N LEU A 210 26.15 -12.21 10.30
CA LEU A 210 24.99 -12.92 9.74
C LEU A 210 25.28 -13.51 8.35
N ASN A 211 26.09 -12.81 7.53
CA ASN A 211 26.05 -12.99 6.07
C ASN A 211 27.40 -13.33 5.42
N ASN A 212 28.55 -12.84 5.91
CA ASN A 212 29.81 -12.93 5.15
C ASN A 212 30.28 -14.37 4.92
N GLY A 213 30.07 -15.28 5.87
CA GLY A 213 30.44 -16.69 5.69
C GLY A 213 29.69 -17.37 4.54
N ARG A 214 28.41 -17.03 4.32
CA ARG A 214 27.66 -17.56 3.18
C ARG A 214 27.96 -16.81 1.88
N LEU A 215 28.17 -15.49 1.94
CA LEU A 215 28.54 -14.69 0.76
C LEU A 215 29.88 -15.16 0.17
N GLU A 216 30.87 -15.43 1.02
CA GLU A 216 32.16 -16.01 0.61
C GLU A 216 31.99 -17.36 -0.11
N ALA A 217 31.12 -18.23 0.41
CA ALA A 217 30.83 -19.53 -0.22
C ALA A 217 30.14 -19.39 -1.59
N TYR A 218 29.22 -18.44 -1.74
CA TYR A 218 28.56 -18.16 -3.01
C TYR A 218 29.50 -17.48 -4.02
N THR A 219 30.37 -16.56 -3.57
CA THR A 219 31.46 -15.98 -4.38
C THR A 219 32.32 -17.09 -4.99
N LYS A 220 32.76 -18.06 -4.17
CA LYS A 220 33.55 -19.19 -4.65
C LYS A 220 32.78 -20.07 -5.64
N ALA A 221 31.51 -20.34 -5.38
CA ALA A 221 30.68 -21.11 -6.31
C ALA A 221 30.51 -20.40 -7.67
N MET A 222 30.41 -19.07 -7.67
CA MET A 222 30.38 -18.28 -8.91
C MET A 222 31.70 -18.33 -9.66
N GLU A 223 32.83 -18.23 -8.95
CA GLU A 223 34.17 -18.37 -9.53
C GLU A 223 34.35 -19.72 -10.24
N GLU A 224 34.02 -20.81 -9.54
CA GLU A 224 34.10 -22.17 -10.09
C GLU A 224 33.23 -22.34 -11.35
N VAL A 225 32.00 -21.81 -11.34
CA VAL A 225 31.10 -21.87 -12.51
C VAL A 225 31.62 -21.00 -13.66
N ALA A 226 32.18 -19.83 -13.37
CA ALA A 226 32.74 -18.96 -14.40
C ALA A 226 33.94 -19.61 -15.11
N GLU A 227 34.81 -20.28 -14.36
CA GLU A 227 35.93 -21.07 -14.90
C GLU A 227 35.42 -22.24 -15.76
N GLU A 228 34.45 -23.01 -15.25
CA GLU A 228 33.82 -24.13 -15.96
C GLU A 228 33.19 -23.70 -17.31
N GLU A 229 32.54 -22.54 -17.34
CA GLU A 229 31.85 -22.00 -18.52
C GLU A 229 32.73 -21.06 -19.38
N SER A 230 34.01 -20.89 -19.04
CA SER A 230 34.97 -20.07 -19.80
C SER A 230 34.53 -18.61 -20.01
N ILE A 231 33.98 -18.01 -18.95
CA ILE A 231 33.60 -16.59 -18.90
C ILE A 231 34.47 -15.81 -17.89
N GLY A 232 34.36 -14.48 -17.86
CA GLY A 232 35.09 -13.65 -16.92
C GLY A 232 34.49 -13.71 -15.50
N PHE A 233 35.34 -13.58 -14.49
CA PHE A 233 34.94 -13.44 -13.09
C PHE A 233 35.75 -12.35 -12.41
N VAL A 234 35.07 -11.51 -11.62
CA VAL A 234 35.65 -10.41 -10.87
C VAL A 234 35.21 -10.52 -9.41
N ASP A 235 36.16 -10.86 -8.54
CA ASP A 235 35.97 -10.89 -7.09
C ASP A 235 36.13 -9.47 -6.49
N VAL A 236 35.00 -8.88 -6.11
CA VAL A 236 34.92 -7.65 -5.31
C VAL A 236 34.62 -7.92 -3.84
N PHE A 237 34.22 -9.15 -3.49
CA PHE A 237 33.94 -9.55 -2.11
C PHE A 237 35.19 -9.40 -1.24
N THR A 238 36.32 -9.91 -1.72
CA THR A 238 37.58 -9.88 -0.94
C THR A 238 38.03 -8.45 -0.65
N ALA A 239 37.98 -7.56 -1.65
CA ALA A 239 38.41 -6.17 -1.49
C ALA A 239 37.45 -5.38 -0.58
N THR A 240 36.14 -5.55 -0.75
CA THR A 240 35.14 -4.88 0.10
C THR A 240 35.18 -5.40 1.53
N ARG A 241 35.36 -6.71 1.74
CA ARG A 241 35.53 -7.30 3.09
C ARG A 241 36.73 -6.70 3.80
N TYR A 242 37.89 -6.67 3.13
CA TYR A 242 39.10 -6.10 3.71
C TYR A 242 38.91 -4.63 4.13
N ALA A 243 38.20 -3.84 3.31
CA ALA A 243 37.94 -2.45 3.62
C ALA A 243 36.92 -2.26 4.76
N MET A 244 35.89 -3.12 4.83
CA MET A 244 34.85 -3.10 5.87
C MET A 244 35.30 -3.70 7.22
N ASP A 245 36.45 -4.38 7.27
CA ASP A 245 37.06 -4.87 8.51
C ASP A 245 37.72 -3.72 9.32
N ASP A 246 37.86 -2.52 8.75
CA ASP A 246 38.36 -1.34 9.46
C ASP A 246 37.28 -0.76 10.40
N PRO A 247 37.46 -0.85 11.74
CA PRO A 247 36.45 -0.36 12.68
C PRO A 247 36.40 1.17 12.79
N SER A 248 37.26 1.91 12.08
CA SER A 248 37.34 3.37 12.16
C SER A 248 36.38 4.11 11.21
N SER A 249 35.73 3.40 10.28
CA SER A 249 34.74 3.98 9.37
C SER A 249 33.76 2.94 8.84
N ASP A 250 32.48 3.30 8.74
CA ASP A 250 31.48 2.49 8.06
C ASP A 250 31.45 2.81 6.55
N LEU A 251 31.56 1.79 5.69
CA LEU A 251 31.43 1.90 4.24
C LEU A 251 30.01 1.61 3.74
N THR A 252 29.13 1.12 4.61
CA THR A 252 27.71 0.88 4.39
C THR A 252 26.87 1.65 5.40
N PHE A 253 25.62 1.97 5.07
CA PHE A 253 24.74 2.67 6.02
C PHE A 253 23.75 1.75 6.76
N ASN A 254 23.62 0.50 6.30
CA ASN A 254 22.69 -0.48 6.87
C ASN A 254 23.28 -1.89 6.95
N GLY A 255 24.58 -2.04 6.73
CA GLY A 255 25.31 -3.32 6.76
C GLY A 255 25.42 -4.03 5.40
N ALA A 256 24.65 -3.63 4.38
CA ALA A 256 24.76 -4.22 3.03
C ALA A 256 24.94 -3.16 1.92
N HIS A 257 24.25 -2.03 2.02
CA HIS A 257 24.24 -1.04 0.95
C HIS A 257 25.33 0.00 1.20
N MET A 258 26.25 0.10 0.24
CA MET A 258 27.41 0.97 0.33
C MET A 258 27.05 2.47 0.26
N LEU A 259 27.83 3.25 1.00
CA LEU A 259 28.01 4.69 0.84
C LEU A 259 28.93 4.96 -0.37
N GLU A 260 29.12 6.23 -0.72
CA GLU A 260 29.99 6.63 -1.83
C GLU A 260 31.40 6.03 -1.73
N GLU A 261 32.02 6.09 -0.55
CA GLU A 261 33.36 5.52 -0.32
C GLU A 261 33.40 4.00 -0.52
N GLY A 262 32.34 3.27 -0.13
CA GLY A 262 32.23 1.85 -0.45
C GLY A 262 32.15 1.59 -1.95
N TYR A 263 31.41 2.43 -2.71
CA TYR A 263 31.40 2.35 -4.17
C TYR A 263 32.75 2.72 -4.82
N ARG A 264 33.56 3.59 -4.19
CA ARG A 264 34.94 3.85 -4.64
C ARG A 264 35.81 2.61 -4.47
N VAL A 265 35.72 1.91 -3.33
CA VAL A 265 36.44 0.63 -3.11
C VAL A 265 36.00 -0.43 -4.13
N PHE A 266 34.68 -0.62 -4.28
CA PHE A 266 34.12 -1.53 -5.28
C PHE A 266 34.63 -1.22 -6.69
N ALA A 267 34.54 0.05 -7.12
CA ALA A 267 34.92 0.43 -8.48
C ALA A 267 36.40 0.22 -8.77
N LYS A 268 37.29 0.52 -7.80
CA LYS A 268 38.74 0.27 -7.94
C LYS A 268 39.02 -1.23 -8.09
N ALA A 269 38.48 -2.05 -7.19
CA ALA A 269 38.64 -3.50 -7.24
C ALA A 269 38.07 -4.10 -8.53
N ALA A 270 36.87 -3.68 -8.92
CA ALA A 270 36.23 -4.14 -10.15
C ALA A 270 37.07 -3.78 -11.38
N TYR A 271 37.57 -2.54 -11.45
CA TYR A 271 38.39 -2.06 -12.57
C TYR A 271 39.73 -2.79 -12.68
N GLU A 272 40.51 -2.88 -11.58
CA GLU A 272 41.81 -3.56 -11.52
C GLU A 272 41.70 -5.01 -11.97
N LYS A 273 40.70 -5.74 -11.46
CA LYS A 273 40.49 -7.15 -11.82
C LYS A 273 39.95 -7.32 -13.24
N THR A 274 39.10 -6.41 -13.71
CA THR A 274 38.57 -6.48 -15.07
C THR A 274 39.67 -6.30 -16.11
N PHE A 275 40.53 -5.29 -15.93
CA PHE A 275 41.51 -4.88 -16.95
C PHE A 275 42.95 -5.29 -16.62
N GLY A 276 43.17 -6.01 -15.51
CA GLY A 276 44.49 -6.54 -15.15
C GLY A 276 45.48 -5.44 -14.75
N GLU A 277 44.97 -4.32 -14.24
CA GLU A 277 45.75 -3.18 -13.81
C GLU A 277 46.21 -3.36 -12.36
N GLU A 278 47.45 -2.97 -12.04
CA GLU A 278 48.00 -3.07 -10.68
C GLU A 278 47.35 -2.06 -9.72
N LEU A 279 46.95 -0.89 -10.25
CA LEU A 279 46.34 0.19 -9.49
C LEU A 279 45.35 0.96 -10.35
N ALA A 280 44.10 1.05 -9.92
CA ALA A 280 43.11 1.91 -10.56
C ALA A 280 43.51 3.39 -10.43
N PRO A 281 43.42 4.18 -11.51
CA PRO A 281 43.64 5.62 -11.43
C PRO A 281 42.54 6.32 -10.63
N GLU A 282 42.82 7.55 -10.19
CA GLU A 282 41.81 8.38 -9.55
C GLU A 282 40.68 8.75 -10.51
N VAL A 283 39.45 8.81 -9.98
CA VAL A 283 38.24 9.08 -10.74
C VAL A 283 38.21 10.55 -11.17
N ASN A 284 37.97 10.80 -12.45
CA ASN A 284 37.74 12.15 -12.95
C ASN A 284 36.30 12.59 -12.62
N GLU A 285 36.14 13.42 -11.59
CA GLU A 285 34.82 13.89 -11.13
C GLU A 285 34.02 14.61 -12.23
N ARG A 286 34.67 15.33 -13.16
CA ARG A 286 33.96 15.98 -14.28
C ARG A 286 33.34 14.98 -15.25
N ILE A 287 33.94 13.81 -15.43
CA ILE A 287 33.38 12.73 -16.25
C ILE A 287 32.25 12.05 -15.47
N ARG A 288 32.50 11.79 -14.18
CA ARG A 288 31.56 11.15 -13.27
C ARG A 288 30.24 11.90 -13.16
N ASP A 289 30.26 13.23 -13.03
CA ASP A 289 29.04 14.04 -12.98
C ASP A 289 28.15 13.81 -14.22
N VAL A 290 28.76 13.74 -15.41
CA VAL A 290 28.04 13.47 -16.66
C VAL A 290 27.59 12.01 -16.77
N VAL A 291 28.35 11.07 -16.20
CA VAL A 291 27.94 9.66 -16.10
C VAL A 291 26.69 9.51 -15.22
N ILE A 292 26.64 10.20 -14.08
CA ILE A 292 25.46 10.19 -13.18
C ILE A 292 24.25 10.79 -13.91
N ASP A 293 24.40 11.96 -14.53
CA ASP A 293 23.35 12.61 -15.34
C ASP A 293 22.85 11.70 -16.49
N LYS A 294 23.77 11.03 -17.20
CA LYS A 294 23.46 10.03 -18.24
C LYS A 294 22.66 8.85 -17.66
N ASN A 295 23.08 8.35 -16.51
CA ASN A 295 22.43 7.22 -15.85
C ASN A 295 21.02 7.57 -15.35
N GLU A 296 20.79 8.80 -14.89
CA GLU A 296 19.46 9.28 -14.53
C GLU A 296 18.52 9.33 -15.75
N HIS A 297 18.94 9.95 -16.84
CA HIS A 297 18.13 10.01 -18.07
C HIS A 297 17.87 8.62 -18.66
N PHE A 298 18.85 7.71 -18.57
CA PHE A 298 18.65 6.33 -18.98
C PHE A 298 17.68 5.58 -18.05
N PHE A 299 17.69 5.88 -16.74
CA PHE A 299 16.72 5.32 -15.81
C PHE A 299 15.29 5.74 -16.16
N TYR A 300 15.04 7.01 -16.47
CA TYR A 300 13.72 7.46 -16.95
C TYR A 300 13.32 6.81 -18.28
N ARG A 301 14.29 6.47 -19.13
CA ARG A 301 14.05 5.71 -20.37
C ARG A 301 13.77 4.22 -20.12
N TYR A 302 14.51 3.58 -19.23
CA TYR A 302 14.47 2.14 -19.02
C TYR A 302 13.33 1.74 -18.07
N ARG A 303 13.19 2.45 -16.96
CA ARG A 303 12.21 2.22 -15.89
C ARG A 303 11.39 3.49 -15.64
N PRO A 304 10.64 4.00 -16.64
CA PRO A 304 9.79 5.17 -16.43
C PRO A 304 8.73 4.89 -15.36
N LEU A 305 8.39 5.91 -14.57
CA LEU A 305 7.20 5.85 -13.73
C LEU A 305 5.94 5.62 -14.58
N ASN A 306 4.90 5.02 -14.01
CA ASN A 306 3.66 4.68 -14.70
C ASN A 306 3.83 3.66 -15.85
N THR A 307 4.71 2.66 -15.73
CA THR A 307 4.87 1.63 -16.78
C THR A 307 3.56 0.90 -17.11
N PHE A 308 2.56 0.85 -16.22
CA PHE A 308 1.23 0.29 -16.53
C PHE A 308 0.50 1.05 -17.66
N TYR A 309 0.84 2.32 -17.87
CA TYR A 309 0.38 3.16 -18.98
C TYR A 309 1.27 3.08 -20.22
N TYR A 310 2.39 2.38 -20.13
CA TYR A 310 3.34 2.18 -21.22
C TYR A 310 3.31 0.74 -21.75
N THR A 311 3.63 -0.25 -20.93
CA THR A 311 3.60 -1.68 -21.30
C THR A 311 2.34 -2.38 -20.85
N GLY A 312 1.75 -1.97 -19.71
CA GLY A 312 0.61 -2.64 -19.09
C GLY A 312 -0.75 -2.35 -19.73
N GLY A 313 -1.81 -2.72 -19.02
CA GLY A 313 -3.18 -2.74 -19.53
C GLY A 313 -3.80 -1.37 -19.88
N ARG A 314 -3.11 -0.25 -19.63
CA ARG A 314 -3.57 1.12 -19.97
C ARG A 314 -2.76 1.79 -21.09
N ASN A 315 -1.96 1.03 -21.83
CA ASN A 315 -1.07 1.55 -22.88
C ASN A 315 -1.75 2.14 -24.15
N GLN A 316 -3.05 1.94 -24.33
CA GLN A 316 -3.71 2.26 -25.61
C GLN A 316 -4.18 3.73 -25.74
N SER A 317 -4.94 4.24 -24.76
CA SER A 317 -5.67 5.52 -24.91
C SER A 317 -4.76 6.75 -24.88
N TYR A 318 -3.76 6.74 -24.01
CA TYR A 318 -2.82 7.86 -23.83
C TYR A 318 -1.36 7.41 -23.87
N GLY A 319 -1.09 6.14 -23.60
CA GLY A 319 0.26 5.59 -23.48
C GLY A 319 1.17 5.92 -24.65
N TYR A 320 0.64 5.83 -25.87
CA TYR A 320 1.39 6.20 -27.07
C TYR A 320 1.89 7.68 -27.06
N LEU A 321 1.02 8.65 -26.76
CA LEU A 321 1.33 10.09 -26.87
C LEU A 321 2.13 10.62 -25.68
N ASP A 322 2.09 9.89 -24.56
CA ASP A 322 2.80 10.25 -23.34
C ASP A 322 4.21 9.62 -23.36
N PHE A 323 4.34 8.32 -23.65
CA PHE A 323 5.60 7.59 -23.38
C PHE A 323 6.52 7.38 -24.58
N LEU A 324 6.02 7.00 -25.76
CA LEU A 324 6.93 6.68 -26.88
C LEU A 324 7.75 7.89 -27.39
N PRO A 325 7.15 9.10 -27.55
CA PRO A 325 7.93 10.30 -27.83
C PRO A 325 8.93 10.62 -26.71
N ALA A 326 8.54 10.42 -25.45
CA ALA A 326 9.41 10.66 -24.30
C ALA A 326 10.61 9.71 -24.31
N MET A 327 10.40 8.42 -24.60
CA MET A 327 11.46 7.43 -24.71
C MET A 327 12.47 7.77 -25.81
N ARG A 328 12.01 8.14 -27.01
CA ARG A 328 12.88 8.63 -28.08
C ARG A 328 13.72 9.81 -27.59
N ASN A 329 13.10 10.78 -26.94
CA ASN A 329 13.77 11.98 -26.49
C ASN A 329 14.81 11.68 -25.41
N PHE A 330 14.50 10.84 -24.43
CA PHE A 330 15.48 10.40 -23.44
C PHE A 330 16.65 9.63 -24.08
N GLU A 331 16.41 8.80 -25.11
CA GLU A 331 17.52 8.16 -25.84
C GLU A 331 18.45 9.14 -26.54
N ILE A 332 17.91 10.23 -27.11
CA ILE A 332 18.70 11.31 -27.71
C ILE A 332 19.52 12.01 -26.63
N MET A 333 18.89 12.38 -25.51
CA MET A 333 19.54 13.02 -24.37
C MET A 333 20.69 12.17 -23.81
N VAL A 334 20.46 10.86 -23.60
CA VAL A 334 21.49 9.90 -23.19
C VAL A 334 22.63 9.87 -24.20
N SER A 335 22.33 9.85 -25.50
CA SER A 335 23.37 9.85 -26.55
C SER A 335 24.18 11.15 -26.60
N ASN A 336 23.58 12.30 -26.24
CA ASN A 336 24.28 13.58 -26.12
C ASN A 336 25.28 13.54 -24.95
N ARG A 337 24.87 12.95 -23.82
CA ARG A 337 25.72 12.74 -22.64
C ARG A 337 26.85 11.75 -22.90
N ASP A 338 26.59 10.66 -23.62
CA ASP A 338 27.64 9.73 -24.07
C ASP A 338 28.76 10.47 -24.84
N ARG A 339 28.38 11.33 -25.81
CA ARG A 339 29.37 12.13 -26.56
C ARG A 339 30.15 13.11 -25.66
N ARG A 340 29.47 13.73 -24.70
CA ARG A 340 30.10 14.65 -23.74
C ARG A 340 31.11 13.94 -22.85
N ILE A 341 30.80 12.71 -22.41
CA ILE A 341 31.71 11.83 -21.66
C ILE A 341 32.95 11.51 -22.50
N TRP A 342 32.77 11.09 -23.76
CA TRP A 342 33.90 10.76 -24.63
C TRP A 342 34.79 11.96 -24.95
N ASP A 343 34.21 13.14 -25.16
CA ASP A 343 34.97 14.36 -25.38
C ASP A 343 35.79 14.76 -24.15
N LEU A 344 35.20 14.66 -22.95
CA LEU A 344 35.93 14.87 -21.68
C LEU A 344 37.05 13.86 -21.49
N ALA A 345 36.78 12.57 -21.72
CA ALA A 345 37.75 11.49 -21.57
C ALA A 345 38.96 11.67 -22.51
N LYS A 346 38.74 12.21 -23.72
CA LYS A 346 39.79 12.55 -24.69
C LYS A 346 40.50 13.88 -24.40
N GLY A 347 40.15 14.55 -23.29
CA GLY A 347 40.72 15.85 -22.92
C GLY A 347 40.31 17.01 -23.82
N LYS A 348 39.21 16.88 -24.58
CA LYS A 348 38.71 17.99 -25.41
C LYS A 348 38.11 19.10 -24.54
N PRO A 349 38.29 20.37 -24.92
CA PRO A 349 37.66 21.49 -24.22
C PRO A 349 36.15 21.43 -24.42
N VAL A 350 35.43 21.53 -23.32
CA VAL A 350 33.96 21.45 -23.26
C VAL A 350 33.48 22.46 -22.21
N SER A 351 32.52 23.30 -22.60
CA SER A 351 32.02 24.42 -21.80
C SER A 351 30.51 24.55 -21.94
N GLY A 352 29.84 25.06 -20.90
CA GLY A 352 28.39 25.24 -20.88
C GLY A 352 27.62 23.97 -20.54
N GLU A 353 26.29 24.08 -20.59
CA GLU A 353 25.34 23.00 -20.42
C GLU A 353 25.43 21.98 -21.56
N ILE A 354 24.89 20.79 -21.34
CA ILE A 354 24.83 19.74 -22.37
C ILE A 354 23.88 20.20 -23.48
N ASP A 355 24.32 20.07 -24.74
CA ASP A 355 23.53 20.48 -25.90
C ASP A 355 22.45 19.45 -26.22
N ASP A 356 21.24 19.71 -25.71
CA ASP A 356 20.01 18.97 -26.01
C ASP A 356 19.14 19.67 -27.06
N SER A 357 19.68 20.62 -27.84
CA SER A 357 18.92 21.35 -28.88
C SER A 357 18.43 20.47 -30.03
N ASN A 358 18.95 19.24 -30.15
CA ASN A 358 18.50 18.23 -31.09
C ASN A 358 17.30 17.39 -30.60
N VAL A 359 16.83 17.58 -29.36
CA VAL A 359 15.68 16.87 -28.80
C VAL A 359 14.38 17.49 -29.38
N PRO A 360 13.54 16.70 -30.09
CA PRO A 360 12.32 17.23 -30.66
C PRO A 360 11.27 17.58 -29.60
N GLU A 361 10.41 18.56 -29.90
CA GLU A 361 9.26 18.89 -29.04
C GLU A 361 8.31 17.68 -28.86
N MET A 362 7.66 17.62 -27.69
CA MET A 362 6.64 16.60 -27.41
C MET A 362 5.35 16.91 -28.20
N PRO A 363 4.65 15.89 -28.76
CA PRO A 363 3.44 16.11 -29.53
C PRO A 363 2.29 16.67 -28.68
N VAL A 364 1.29 17.30 -29.26
CA VAL A 364 0.10 17.76 -28.50
C VAL A 364 -0.67 16.57 -27.92
N THR A 365 -1.15 16.68 -26.67
CA THR A 365 -1.91 15.60 -26.01
C THR A 365 -3.36 15.51 -26.47
N HIS A 366 -3.95 14.33 -26.35
CA HIS A 366 -5.37 14.11 -26.61
C HIS A 366 -6.27 14.61 -25.45
N GLN A 367 -7.14 15.58 -25.73
CA GLN A 367 -8.07 16.17 -24.75
C GLN A 367 -9.53 15.78 -25.02
N SER A 368 -9.91 14.49 -24.91
CA SER A 368 -11.27 14.02 -25.28
C SER A 368 -12.42 14.48 -24.37
N ARG A 369 -12.12 14.92 -23.14
CA ARG A 369 -13.10 15.20 -22.09
C ARG A 369 -13.01 16.63 -21.55
N GLY A 370 -14.13 17.17 -21.08
CA GLY A 370 -14.18 18.47 -20.40
C GLY A 370 -13.42 18.48 -19.06
N ALA A 371 -13.09 19.67 -18.58
CA ALA A 371 -12.50 19.91 -17.26
C ALA A 371 -13.53 20.59 -16.33
N ASN A 372 -13.43 20.35 -15.02
CA ASN A 372 -14.31 21.00 -14.05
C ASN A 372 -13.97 22.49 -13.89
N GLU A 373 -14.81 23.23 -13.19
CA GLU A 373 -14.62 24.67 -12.99
C GLU A 373 -13.54 24.95 -11.95
N TYR A 374 -12.69 25.92 -12.25
CA TYR A 374 -11.75 26.48 -11.29
C TYR A 374 -12.43 27.64 -10.54
N LEU A 375 -12.37 27.62 -9.22
CA LEU A 375 -12.90 28.64 -8.32
C LEU A 375 -11.77 29.20 -7.45
N SER A 376 -11.85 30.48 -7.10
CA SER A 376 -10.98 31.08 -6.07
C SER A 376 -11.19 30.42 -4.71
N PRO A 377 -10.29 30.59 -3.73
CA PRO A 377 -10.53 30.10 -2.37
C PRO A 377 -11.83 30.64 -1.77
N GLU A 378 -12.15 31.93 -1.95
CA GLU A 378 -13.40 32.52 -1.45
C GLU A 378 -14.64 31.87 -2.07
N ASP A 379 -14.64 31.69 -3.40
CA ASP A 379 -15.75 31.08 -4.13
C ASP A 379 -15.91 29.59 -3.80
N GLU A 380 -14.80 28.86 -3.59
CA GLU A 380 -14.83 27.45 -3.20
C GLU A 380 -15.41 27.29 -1.79
N LEU A 381 -15.02 28.15 -0.83
CA LEU A 381 -15.62 28.18 0.51
C LEU A 381 -17.12 28.44 0.42
N ALA A 382 -17.56 29.36 -0.44
CA ALA A 382 -18.98 29.61 -0.70
C ALA A 382 -19.68 28.41 -1.37
N ALA A 383 -18.94 27.55 -2.07
CA ALA A 383 -19.46 26.33 -2.69
C ALA A 383 -19.72 25.20 -1.68
N PHE A 384 -19.16 25.25 -0.46
CA PHE A 384 -19.34 24.25 0.57
C PHE A 384 -20.71 24.30 1.25
N ASP A 385 -21.35 23.14 1.34
CA ASP A 385 -22.43 22.88 2.29
C ASP A 385 -21.80 22.32 3.58
N VAL A 386 -21.67 23.17 4.61
CA VAL A 386 -21.05 22.82 5.90
C VAL A 386 -22.10 22.37 6.91
N ASP A 387 -21.83 21.31 7.69
CA ASP A 387 -22.66 20.89 8.82
C ASP A 387 -22.86 22.07 9.80
N PRO A 388 -24.11 22.38 10.20
CA PRO A 388 -24.42 23.59 10.95
C PRO A 388 -23.71 23.71 12.30
N ARG A 389 -23.17 22.60 12.85
CA ARG A 389 -22.38 22.58 14.09
C ARG A 389 -20.97 23.12 13.93
N PHE A 390 -20.47 23.27 12.70
CA PHE A 390 -19.08 23.60 12.41
C PHE A 390 -18.94 24.87 11.58
N GLU A 391 -17.79 25.51 11.72
CA GLU A 391 -17.33 26.59 10.85
C GLU A 391 -16.04 26.19 10.14
N VAL A 392 -15.88 26.70 8.92
CA VAL A 392 -14.73 26.41 8.05
C VAL A 392 -14.08 27.73 7.68
N ASN A 393 -12.75 27.79 7.77
CA ASN A 393 -11.97 28.90 7.25
C ASN A 393 -10.81 28.37 6.38
N LEU A 394 -10.35 29.20 5.45
CA LEU A 394 -9.10 28.95 4.74
C LEU A 394 -7.94 29.12 5.72
N PHE A 395 -7.09 28.10 5.85
CA PHE A 395 -5.87 28.16 6.65
C PHE A 395 -4.69 28.66 5.81
N ALA A 396 -4.53 28.12 4.61
CA ALA A 396 -3.49 28.51 3.66
C ALA A 396 -3.93 28.21 2.22
N SER A 397 -3.51 29.03 1.25
CA SER A 397 -3.69 28.75 -0.18
C SER A 397 -2.44 29.07 -1.01
N GLU A 398 -2.48 28.63 -2.26
CA GLU A 398 -1.51 29.00 -3.29
C GLU A 398 -1.36 30.52 -3.49
N GLU A 399 -2.38 31.31 -3.16
CA GLU A 399 -2.37 32.76 -3.36
C GLU A 399 -1.39 33.45 -2.40
N GLU A 400 -1.32 32.99 -1.16
CA GLU A 400 -0.36 33.48 -0.17
C GLU A 400 0.98 32.73 -0.24
N PHE A 401 0.95 31.41 -0.48
CA PHE A 401 2.11 30.54 -0.41
C PHE A 401 2.24 29.68 -1.69
N PRO A 402 2.90 30.16 -2.75
CA PRO A 402 3.01 29.42 -4.02
C PRO A 402 3.63 28.03 -3.90
N ASP A 403 4.49 27.83 -2.90
CA ASP A 403 5.15 26.53 -2.65
C ASP A 403 4.20 25.42 -2.20
N ILE A 404 2.96 25.74 -1.78
CA ILE A 404 1.97 24.73 -1.37
C ILE A 404 1.17 24.15 -2.54
N ALA A 405 1.45 24.54 -3.78
CA ALA A 405 0.78 24.05 -4.97
C ALA A 405 0.70 22.52 -5.01
N CYS A 406 -0.47 22.00 -5.37
CA CYS A 406 -0.76 20.56 -5.48
C CYS A 406 -0.37 19.76 -4.21
N PRO A 407 -0.95 20.08 -3.03
CA PRO A 407 -0.62 19.42 -1.79
C PRO A 407 -1.24 18.02 -1.76
N ILE A 408 -0.48 17.04 -1.25
CA ILE A 408 -0.89 15.63 -1.21
C ILE A 408 -1.17 15.16 0.21
N GLN A 409 -0.28 15.48 1.16
CA GLN A 409 -0.36 14.96 2.52
C GLN A 409 0.07 15.98 3.58
N MET A 410 -0.47 15.87 4.80
CA MET A 410 -0.16 16.75 5.93
C MET A 410 0.31 16.01 7.20
N ARG A 411 1.25 16.59 7.95
CA ARG A 411 1.65 16.10 9.29
C ARG A 411 1.95 17.27 10.22
N TRP A 412 1.68 17.12 11.51
CA TRP A 412 2.10 18.08 12.53
C TRP A 412 3.37 17.62 13.23
N ASP A 413 4.30 18.56 13.43
CA ASP A 413 5.44 18.33 14.31
C ASP A 413 5.11 18.62 15.78
N SER A 414 6.08 18.38 16.67
CA SER A 414 5.93 18.53 18.12
C SER A 414 5.99 19.99 18.59
N GLN A 415 6.37 20.91 17.69
CA GLN A 415 6.32 22.36 17.91
C GLN A 415 4.97 22.94 17.49
N GLY A 416 4.15 22.15 16.80
CA GLY A 416 2.83 22.56 16.35
C GLY A 416 2.85 23.27 15.00
N ARG A 417 3.85 22.99 14.15
CA ARG A 417 3.91 23.47 12.76
C ARG A 417 3.32 22.41 11.82
N LEU A 418 2.65 22.86 10.75
CA LEU A 418 2.00 21.98 9.78
C LEU A 418 2.93 21.73 8.60
N TRP A 419 3.34 20.49 8.40
CA TRP A 419 4.13 20.05 7.26
C TRP A 419 3.21 19.56 6.15
N VAL A 420 3.55 19.87 4.90
CA VAL A 420 2.76 19.54 3.70
C VAL A 420 3.69 19.05 2.59
N SER A 421 3.39 17.88 2.00
CA SER A 421 4.05 17.45 0.76
C SER A 421 3.29 17.99 -0.45
N CYS A 422 4.02 18.53 -1.41
CA CYS A 422 3.48 19.27 -2.56
C CYS A 422 4.12 18.73 -3.84
N SER A 423 3.30 18.32 -4.82
CA SER A 423 3.81 17.73 -6.06
C SER A 423 3.28 18.40 -7.32
N THR A 424 4.16 19.12 -8.00
CA THR A 424 3.92 19.74 -9.31
C THR A 424 4.46 18.88 -10.46
N THR A 425 5.38 17.95 -10.16
CA THR A 425 5.88 16.92 -11.07
C THR A 425 4.85 15.81 -11.30
N TYR A 426 3.93 15.59 -10.35
CA TYR A 426 2.89 14.57 -10.49
C TYR A 426 2.12 14.70 -11.82
N PRO A 427 1.93 13.60 -12.57
CA PRO A 427 2.24 12.22 -12.20
C PRO A 427 3.49 11.63 -12.86
N HIS A 428 4.31 12.42 -13.57
CA HIS A 428 5.39 11.88 -14.38
C HIS A 428 6.45 12.93 -14.78
N VAL A 429 7.72 12.53 -14.80
CA VAL A 429 8.85 13.31 -15.32
C VAL A 429 8.96 13.14 -16.84
N TYR A 430 8.99 14.24 -17.59
CA TYR A 430 9.18 14.23 -19.05
C TYR A 430 10.56 14.74 -19.45
N PRO A 431 11.06 14.43 -20.66
CA PRO A 431 12.33 14.93 -21.16
C PRO A 431 12.46 16.46 -21.04
N GLY A 432 13.61 16.93 -20.57
CA GLY A 432 13.87 18.35 -20.29
C GLY A 432 13.23 18.87 -19.00
N GLN A 433 12.65 18.00 -18.18
CA GLN A 433 12.15 18.32 -16.83
C GLN A 433 12.93 17.50 -15.80
N ALA A 434 12.99 18.02 -14.57
CA ALA A 434 13.48 17.32 -13.40
C ALA A 434 12.36 17.30 -12.33
N PRO A 435 12.40 16.34 -11.39
CA PRO A 435 11.64 16.46 -10.16
C PRO A 435 11.89 17.82 -9.49
N ALA A 436 10.83 18.45 -8.97
CA ALA A 436 10.92 19.75 -8.30
C ALA A 436 9.92 19.87 -7.14
N ASP A 437 9.46 18.72 -6.64
CA ASP A 437 8.46 18.65 -5.59
C ASP A 437 9.06 19.01 -4.24
N LYS A 438 8.18 19.44 -3.32
CA LYS A 438 8.60 20.11 -2.08
C LYS A 438 7.94 19.51 -0.86
N LEU A 439 8.64 19.66 0.26
CA LEU A 439 8.10 19.52 1.60
C LEU A 439 8.12 20.90 2.27
N VAL A 440 6.94 21.42 2.60
CA VAL A 440 6.74 22.79 3.10
C VAL A 440 6.24 22.77 4.54
N ILE A 441 6.66 23.73 5.35
CA ILE A 441 6.21 23.95 6.72
C ILE A 441 5.39 25.23 6.77
N LEU A 442 4.17 25.15 7.29
CA LEU A 442 3.23 26.24 7.50
C LEU A 442 3.05 26.51 9.00
N GLU A 443 3.02 27.79 9.37
CA GLU A 443 2.89 28.24 10.75
C GLU A 443 1.83 29.34 10.85
N ASP A 444 1.05 29.30 11.92
CA ASP A 444 0.11 30.33 12.37
C ASP A 444 0.76 30.98 13.62
N THR A 445 1.49 32.07 13.42
CA THR A 445 2.34 32.65 14.47
C THR A 445 1.60 33.60 15.40
N ASP A 446 0.41 34.08 15.02
CA ASP A 446 -0.45 34.93 15.85
C ASP A 446 -1.66 34.21 16.45
N GLY A 447 -1.94 32.98 16.01
CA GLY A 447 -2.98 32.11 16.53
C GLY A 447 -4.39 32.45 16.04
N ASP A 448 -4.53 33.21 14.95
CA ASP A 448 -5.82 33.62 14.38
C ASP A 448 -6.54 32.50 13.59
N GLY A 449 -5.88 31.35 13.41
CA GLY A 449 -6.39 30.21 12.66
C GLY A 449 -6.06 30.26 11.17
N LYS A 450 -5.08 31.06 10.75
CA LYS A 450 -4.52 31.13 9.39
C LYS A 450 -3.00 31.04 9.45
N ALA A 451 -2.39 30.43 8.44
CA ALA A 451 -0.95 30.46 8.30
C ALA A 451 -0.50 31.85 7.84
N ASP A 452 0.54 32.37 8.49
CA ASP A 452 1.18 33.65 8.16
C ASP A 452 2.66 33.48 7.74
N LYS A 453 3.18 32.26 7.83
CA LYS A 453 4.55 31.90 7.46
C LYS A 453 4.60 30.55 6.76
N SER A 454 5.46 30.47 5.74
CA SER A 454 5.79 29.27 4.99
C SER A 454 7.31 29.11 4.86
N THR A 455 7.82 27.88 4.98
CA THR A 455 9.25 27.53 4.81
C THR A 455 9.37 26.26 3.99
N VAL A 456 10.17 26.26 2.93
CA VAL A 456 10.53 25.04 2.19
C VAL A 456 11.61 24.30 2.98
N PHE A 457 11.26 23.14 3.52
CA PHE A 457 12.20 22.28 4.26
C PHE A 457 13.05 21.45 3.30
N ALA A 458 12.44 20.85 2.29
CA ALA A 458 13.13 20.08 1.26
C ALA A 458 12.52 20.36 -0.10
N ASP A 459 13.36 20.35 -1.12
CA ASP A 459 13.01 20.42 -2.54
C ASP A 459 13.67 19.25 -3.29
N ASP A 460 13.54 19.25 -4.62
CA ASP A 460 14.06 18.19 -5.50
C ASP A 460 13.55 16.80 -5.07
N LEU A 461 12.28 16.72 -4.69
CA LEU A 461 11.62 15.45 -4.37
C LEU A 461 10.96 14.88 -5.62
N HIS A 462 10.94 13.55 -5.71
CA HIS A 462 10.26 12.84 -6.80
C HIS A 462 8.91 12.28 -6.35
N ILE A 463 7.83 13.04 -6.59
CA ILE A 463 6.43 12.65 -6.33
C ILE A 463 6.24 12.16 -4.87
N PRO A 464 6.36 13.06 -3.88
CA PRO A 464 6.27 12.72 -2.46
C PRO A 464 4.81 12.49 -2.02
N LEU A 465 4.28 11.31 -2.34
CA LEU A 465 2.91 10.91 -2.00
C LEU A 465 2.65 10.84 -0.49
N SER A 466 3.67 10.56 0.31
CA SER A 466 3.56 10.46 1.75
C SER A 466 4.88 10.75 2.47
N PHE A 467 4.76 11.22 3.71
CA PHE A 467 5.90 11.39 4.61
C PHE A 467 5.50 11.25 6.08
N VAL A 468 6.49 11.03 6.94
CA VAL A 468 6.31 11.08 8.40
C VAL A 468 7.58 11.53 9.11
N LEU A 469 7.41 12.36 10.14
CA LEU A 469 8.48 12.86 11.00
C LEU A 469 8.95 11.77 11.99
N GLY A 470 10.25 11.69 12.24
CA GLY A 470 10.85 10.81 13.26
C GLY A 470 12.37 10.70 13.10
N ASN A 471 13.07 10.21 14.13
CA ASN A 471 14.54 10.14 14.14
C ASN A 471 15.20 11.51 13.89
N GLU A 472 14.60 12.58 14.46
CA GLU A 472 15.02 13.98 14.25
C GLU A 472 14.97 14.47 12.79
N GLY A 473 14.30 13.73 11.90
CA GLY A 473 14.16 14.09 10.49
C GLY A 473 12.79 13.69 9.94
N VAL A 474 12.76 13.34 8.67
CA VAL A 474 11.55 12.93 7.95
C VAL A 474 11.83 11.78 6.99
N TYR A 475 10.95 10.78 7.02
CA TYR A 475 10.88 9.74 5.99
C TYR A 475 9.90 10.18 4.92
N VAL A 476 10.29 10.10 3.65
CA VAL A 476 9.53 10.57 2.48
C VAL A 476 9.49 9.44 1.44
N SER A 477 8.32 9.21 0.86
CA SER A 477 8.17 8.33 -0.31
C SER A 477 8.74 9.03 -1.56
N GLU A 478 9.60 8.38 -2.34
CA GLU A 478 10.05 8.89 -3.64
C GLU A 478 10.19 7.71 -4.59
N GLU A 479 9.30 7.45 -5.54
CA GLU A 479 9.40 6.21 -6.35
C GLU A 479 10.73 6.08 -7.13
N PRO A 480 11.47 4.95 -7.06
CA PRO A 480 11.21 3.66 -6.39
C PRO A 480 11.79 3.52 -4.96
N ASP A 481 12.18 4.63 -4.36
CA ASP A 481 12.91 4.79 -3.11
C ASP A 481 12.02 5.13 -1.88
N LEU A 482 12.51 4.75 -0.70
CA LEU A 482 12.15 5.36 0.58
C LEU A 482 13.33 6.22 1.03
N THR A 483 13.13 7.52 1.20
CA THR A 483 14.19 8.47 1.56
C THR A 483 14.03 8.98 2.98
N PHE A 484 15.16 9.20 3.65
CA PHE A 484 15.25 9.93 4.92
C PHE A 484 15.98 11.26 4.72
N LEU A 485 15.39 12.33 5.22
CA LEU A 485 15.92 13.69 5.17
C LEU A 485 16.09 14.24 6.58
N LYS A 486 17.14 15.04 6.81
CA LYS A 486 17.39 15.69 8.10
C LYS A 486 18.00 17.06 7.89
N ASP A 487 17.68 17.97 8.79
CA ASP A 487 18.36 19.25 9.00
C ASP A 487 19.41 19.03 10.12
N THR A 488 20.70 19.15 9.77
CA THR A 488 21.81 18.90 10.70
C THR A 488 22.43 20.15 11.30
N ASP A 489 22.09 21.34 10.80
CA ASP A 489 22.61 22.63 11.30
C ASP A 489 21.56 23.54 11.97
N GLY A 490 20.28 23.19 11.84
CA GLY A 490 19.14 23.84 12.48
C GLY A 490 18.59 25.04 11.74
N ASP A 491 18.92 25.23 10.45
CA ASP A 491 18.43 26.35 9.65
C ASP A 491 16.98 26.17 9.13
N GLY A 492 16.38 25.01 9.37
CA GLY A 492 15.04 24.65 8.93
C GLY A 492 14.98 24.03 7.54
N LYS A 493 16.11 23.59 6.98
CA LYS A 493 16.21 22.93 5.67
C LYS A 493 16.95 21.61 5.78
N ALA A 494 16.57 20.65 4.93
CA ALA A 494 17.27 19.40 4.83
C ALA A 494 18.63 19.59 4.12
N ASP A 495 19.71 19.29 4.84
CA ASP A 495 21.08 19.25 4.33
C ASP A 495 21.62 17.80 4.24
N PHE A 496 20.90 16.84 4.83
CA PHE A 496 21.19 15.42 4.76
C PHE A 496 20.08 14.66 4.03
N ARG A 497 20.46 13.83 3.04
CA ARG A 497 19.56 12.95 2.28
C ARG A 497 20.11 11.53 2.20
N ARG A 498 19.27 10.53 2.45
CA ARG A 498 19.63 9.11 2.33
C ARG A 498 18.48 8.26 1.80
N ARG A 499 18.70 7.55 0.71
CA ARG A 499 17.80 6.48 0.24
C ARG A 499 17.94 5.26 1.14
N VAL A 500 16.96 5.03 2.00
CA VAL A 500 16.92 3.95 3.01
C VAL A 500 16.68 2.60 2.34
N PHE A 501 15.77 2.56 1.37
CA PHE A 501 15.49 1.41 0.51
C PHE A 501 15.22 1.87 -0.91
N THR A 502 15.46 0.98 -1.87
CA THR A 502 15.09 1.10 -3.29
C THR A 502 14.41 -0.20 -3.73
N GLY A 503 13.78 -0.18 -4.90
CA GLY A 503 13.20 -1.38 -5.51
C GLY A 503 11.70 -1.53 -5.32
N PHE A 504 11.03 -0.50 -4.80
CA PHE A 504 9.58 -0.46 -4.80
C PHE A 504 9.02 -0.25 -6.22
N GLY A 505 7.79 -0.71 -6.45
CA GLY A 505 7.09 -0.61 -7.73
C GLY A 505 6.92 0.83 -8.19
N THR A 506 6.96 1.02 -9.50
CA THR A 506 6.82 2.33 -10.17
C THR A 506 5.74 2.31 -11.25
N GLU A 507 4.96 1.23 -11.33
CA GLU A 507 4.08 0.96 -12.47
C GLU A 507 2.84 1.88 -12.52
N ASP A 508 2.48 2.52 -11.42
CA ASP A 508 1.41 3.53 -11.33
C ASP A 508 1.65 4.43 -10.11
N SER A 509 1.89 5.71 -10.38
CA SER A 509 2.16 6.77 -9.40
C SER A 509 1.02 7.06 -8.42
N HIS A 510 -0.20 6.54 -8.62
CA HIS A 510 -1.24 6.62 -7.56
C HIS A 510 -1.25 5.41 -6.63
N HIS A 511 -0.54 4.34 -6.96
CA HIS A 511 -0.59 3.09 -6.21
C HIS A 511 0.70 2.85 -5.42
N ALA A 512 1.65 3.76 -5.52
CA ALA A 512 2.99 3.70 -4.96
C ALA A 512 3.05 3.85 -3.45
N LEU A 513 4.24 4.01 -2.91
CA LEU A 513 4.46 4.16 -1.48
C LEU A 513 3.64 5.32 -0.89
N HIS A 514 2.59 4.98 -0.13
CA HIS A 514 1.77 5.95 0.57
C HIS A 514 1.40 5.50 2.00
N ASP A 515 0.65 6.35 2.70
CA ASP A 515 0.14 6.13 4.06
C ASP A 515 1.20 5.96 5.15
N PHE A 516 2.29 6.73 5.09
CA PHE A 516 3.36 6.69 6.08
C PHE A 516 2.82 7.10 7.45
N VAL A 517 2.89 6.18 8.40
CA VAL A 517 2.42 6.38 9.77
C VAL A 517 3.20 5.49 10.74
N TRP A 518 3.57 6.02 11.90
CA TRP A 518 4.04 5.18 13.00
C TRP A 518 2.90 4.33 13.56
N THR A 519 3.13 3.03 13.67
CA THR A 519 2.26 2.15 14.48
C THR A 519 2.33 2.59 15.95
N PRO A 520 1.31 2.26 16.77
CA PRO A 520 1.31 2.61 18.19
C PRO A 520 2.57 2.16 18.93
N ASP A 521 3.17 1.05 18.48
CA ASP A 521 4.35 0.38 19.05
C ASP A 521 5.67 0.70 18.34
N GLY A 522 5.67 1.63 17.37
CA GLY A 522 6.86 2.34 16.91
C GLY A 522 7.56 1.85 15.66
N ASP A 523 6.90 1.05 14.83
CA ASP A 523 7.40 0.78 13.47
C ASP A 523 6.77 1.76 12.47
N LEU A 524 7.49 2.07 11.40
CA LEU A 524 6.97 2.83 10.28
C LEU A 524 6.15 1.90 9.39
N LEU A 525 4.85 2.15 9.29
CA LEU A 525 3.93 1.46 8.38
C LEU A 525 3.72 2.29 7.11
N PHE A 526 3.70 1.60 5.97
CA PHE A 526 3.35 2.15 4.66
C PHE A 526 2.89 1.02 3.73
N ARG A 527 2.44 1.37 2.52
CA ARG A 527 1.96 0.37 1.55
C ARG A 527 2.12 0.79 0.11
N GLU A 528 1.95 -0.19 -0.77
CA GLU A 528 1.67 -0.03 -2.19
C GLU A 528 0.44 -0.86 -2.57
N SER A 529 -0.04 -0.69 -3.81
CA SER A 529 -1.30 -1.24 -4.30
C SER A 529 -1.21 -1.71 -5.74
N ILE A 530 -2.29 -2.32 -6.29
CA ILE A 530 -2.29 -3.10 -7.55
C ILE A 530 -1.37 -2.56 -8.66
N PHE A 531 -0.87 -3.47 -9.49
CA PHE A 531 0.09 -3.29 -10.60
C PHE A 531 1.57 -3.38 -10.20
N HIS A 532 1.89 -3.26 -8.92
CA HIS A 532 3.28 -3.12 -8.48
C HIS A 532 4.01 -4.46 -8.30
N ASN A 533 5.27 -4.49 -8.70
CA ASN A 533 6.18 -5.64 -8.53
C ASN A 533 7.42 -5.19 -7.77
N SER A 534 7.26 -5.04 -6.45
CA SER A 534 8.33 -4.60 -5.57
C SER A 534 9.34 -5.68 -5.26
N GLN A 535 10.61 -5.29 -5.28
CA GLN A 535 11.78 -6.11 -5.06
C GLN A 535 12.82 -5.31 -4.29
N VAL A 536 12.83 -5.41 -2.96
CA VAL A 536 13.73 -4.64 -2.10
C VAL A 536 14.79 -5.55 -1.50
N GLU A 537 16.06 -5.26 -1.76
CA GLU A 537 17.17 -5.99 -1.14
C GLU A 537 17.44 -5.49 0.29
N THR A 538 17.68 -6.42 1.22
CA THR A 538 17.99 -6.09 2.62
C THR A 538 19.09 -7.01 3.16
N VAL A 539 19.71 -6.63 4.28
CA VAL A 539 20.63 -7.50 5.04
C VAL A 539 19.97 -8.80 5.53
N TYR A 540 18.64 -8.88 5.54
CA TYR A 540 17.86 -10.05 5.96
C TYR A 540 17.30 -10.86 4.79
N GLY A 541 17.54 -10.43 3.54
CA GLY A 541 17.10 -11.08 2.33
C GLY A 541 16.22 -10.18 1.47
N PRO A 542 15.89 -10.63 0.25
CA PRO A 542 14.98 -9.90 -0.63
C PRO A 542 13.56 -9.88 -0.06
N ILE A 543 12.94 -8.70 -0.02
CA ILE A 543 11.53 -8.50 0.30
C ILE A 543 10.79 -8.25 -1.01
N ARG A 544 9.91 -9.18 -1.39
CA ARG A 544 9.16 -9.12 -2.64
C ARG A 544 7.67 -8.99 -2.40
N ALA A 545 7.01 -8.20 -3.23
CA ALA A 545 5.56 -8.09 -3.28
C ALA A 545 5.09 -8.07 -4.73
N LYS A 546 3.93 -8.69 -4.97
CA LYS A 546 3.24 -8.68 -6.25
C LYS A 546 1.90 -8.03 -6.07
N ASN A 547 1.50 -7.17 -7.00
CA ASN A 547 0.32 -6.33 -6.98
C ASN A 547 0.23 -5.38 -5.80
N SER A 548 0.20 -5.84 -4.56
CA SER A 548 0.14 -4.97 -3.38
C SER A 548 0.71 -5.66 -2.16
N SER A 549 1.19 -4.85 -1.22
CA SER A 549 1.54 -5.30 0.13
C SER A 549 1.52 -4.12 1.09
N TRP A 550 1.32 -4.42 2.37
CA TRP A 550 1.77 -3.54 3.43
C TRP A 550 3.24 -3.79 3.73
N PHE A 551 3.91 -2.77 4.21
CA PHE A 551 5.29 -2.83 4.64
C PHE A 551 5.43 -2.19 6.01
N ARG A 552 6.31 -2.79 6.80
CA ARG A 552 6.65 -2.29 8.12
C ARG A 552 8.16 -2.22 8.27
N TYR A 553 8.65 -1.02 8.56
CA TYR A 553 10.07 -0.73 8.73
C TYR A 553 10.37 -0.38 10.18
N ARG A 554 11.39 -1.04 10.75
CA ARG A 554 11.95 -0.69 12.05
C ARG A 554 13.33 -0.05 11.88
N PRO A 555 13.48 1.27 12.12
CA PRO A 555 14.75 1.97 11.93
C PRO A 555 15.91 1.42 12.76
N SER A 556 15.68 1.04 14.03
CA SER A 556 16.73 0.60 14.96
C SER A 556 17.44 -0.70 14.53
N THR A 557 16.73 -1.57 13.82
CA THR A 557 17.25 -2.87 13.35
C THR A 557 17.34 -2.98 11.83
N ARG A 558 16.98 -1.89 11.14
CA ARG A 558 16.88 -1.81 9.67
C ARG A 558 15.97 -2.87 9.04
N ARG A 559 15.07 -3.50 9.80
CA ARG A 559 14.24 -4.60 9.32
C ARG A 559 13.02 -4.08 8.59
N LEU A 560 12.85 -4.50 7.34
CA LEU A 560 11.65 -4.34 6.53
C LEU A 560 10.87 -5.66 6.52
N THR A 561 9.56 -5.62 6.68
CA THR A 561 8.69 -6.79 6.61
C THR A 561 7.50 -6.48 5.71
N ALA A 562 7.30 -7.30 4.68
CA ALA A 562 6.08 -7.28 3.87
C ALA A 562 5.01 -8.19 4.49
N PHE A 563 3.77 -7.74 4.49
CA PHE A 563 2.65 -8.49 5.06
C PHE A 563 1.32 -8.10 4.39
N GLY A 564 0.29 -8.93 4.56
CA GLY A 564 -1.04 -8.63 4.06
C GLY A 564 -1.11 -8.40 2.55
N ALA A 565 -0.30 -9.08 1.74
CA ALA A 565 -0.32 -8.98 0.29
C ALA A 565 -1.53 -9.70 -0.30
N TYR A 566 -2.44 -8.96 -0.94
CA TYR A 566 -3.62 -9.52 -1.64
C TYR A 566 -4.01 -8.65 -2.84
N PRO A 567 -4.91 -9.09 -3.74
CA PRO A 567 -5.34 -8.27 -4.88
C PRO A 567 -6.27 -7.10 -4.49
N ASN A 568 -5.74 -6.06 -3.82
CA ASN A 568 -6.47 -4.82 -3.49
C ASN A 568 -6.18 -3.70 -4.48
N THR A 569 -7.10 -2.73 -4.59
CA THR A 569 -7.07 -1.72 -5.65
C THR A 569 -6.34 -0.43 -5.26
N ASN A 570 -7.04 0.61 -4.78
CA ASN A 570 -6.44 1.91 -4.47
C ASN A 570 -6.86 2.40 -3.07
N PRO A 571 -6.11 2.02 -2.02
CA PRO A 571 -6.47 2.14 -0.62
C PRO A 571 -5.66 3.22 0.13
N TRP A 572 -6.14 4.45 0.17
CA TRP A 572 -5.47 5.54 0.90
C TRP A 572 -6.05 5.77 2.30
N GLY A 573 -5.29 6.38 3.18
CA GLY A 573 -5.74 6.83 4.49
C GLY A 573 -5.68 5.74 5.53
N VAL A 574 -4.76 5.91 6.46
CA VAL A 574 -4.53 5.01 7.60
C VAL A 574 -4.56 5.77 8.91
N THR A 575 -5.18 5.18 9.92
CA THR A 575 -5.08 5.61 11.32
C THR A 575 -5.28 4.42 12.27
N PHE A 576 -5.22 4.68 13.57
CA PHE A 576 -5.41 3.68 14.62
C PHE A 576 -6.46 4.17 15.61
N ASP A 577 -7.28 3.23 16.11
CA ASP A 577 -8.16 3.51 17.24
C ASP A 577 -7.40 3.49 18.58
N ASP A 578 -8.11 3.73 19.68
CA ASP A 578 -7.55 3.79 21.03
C ASP A 578 -6.81 2.50 21.44
N TRP A 579 -7.19 1.35 20.89
CA TRP A 579 -6.60 0.04 21.19
C TRP A 579 -5.57 -0.41 20.13
N GLY A 580 -5.23 0.49 19.21
CA GLY A 580 -4.26 0.24 18.16
C GLY A 580 -4.77 -0.65 17.04
N ASN A 581 -6.08 -0.81 16.89
CA ASN A 581 -6.63 -1.49 15.71
C ASN A 581 -6.35 -0.64 14.46
N HIS A 582 -5.86 -1.29 13.42
CA HIS A 582 -5.50 -0.64 12.16
C HIS A 582 -6.77 -0.37 11.35
N VAL A 583 -7.04 0.90 11.08
CA VAL A 583 -8.14 1.37 10.23
C VAL A 583 -7.57 1.90 8.92
N ALA A 584 -8.10 1.43 7.79
CA ALA A 584 -7.71 1.90 6.46
C ALA A 584 -8.95 2.12 5.57
N SER A 585 -8.81 2.66 4.35
CA SER A 585 -9.95 2.72 3.42
C SER A 585 -10.25 1.39 2.74
N HIS A 586 -9.22 0.55 2.56
CA HIS A 586 -9.36 -0.73 1.91
C HIS A 586 -8.27 -1.70 2.42
N PRO A 587 -8.63 -2.65 3.29
CA PRO A 587 -9.97 -2.88 3.87
C PRO A 587 -10.23 -1.94 5.07
N ILE A 588 -11.49 -1.78 5.49
CA ILE A 588 -11.83 -0.85 6.60
C ILE A 588 -11.15 -1.27 7.91
N PHE A 589 -11.40 -2.51 8.35
CA PHE A 589 -10.75 -3.10 9.51
C PHE A 589 -9.49 -3.85 9.08
N ALA A 590 -8.42 -3.10 8.85
CA ALA A 590 -7.16 -3.62 8.33
C ALA A 590 -6.42 -4.53 9.31
N THR A 591 -6.75 -4.53 10.60
CA THR A 591 -6.17 -5.44 11.61
C THR A 591 -6.19 -6.91 11.17
N ALA A 592 -7.29 -7.37 10.53
CA ALA A 592 -7.43 -8.75 10.06
C ALA A 592 -6.46 -9.17 8.94
N PHE A 593 -5.71 -8.21 8.38
CA PHE A 593 -4.84 -8.38 7.21
C PHE A 593 -3.36 -8.37 7.60
N HIS A 594 -3.03 -8.53 8.88
CA HIS A 594 -1.65 -8.38 9.35
C HIS A 594 -0.81 -9.66 9.28
N ALA A 595 -1.33 -10.76 8.75
CA ALA A 595 -0.57 -11.99 8.55
C ALA A 595 0.63 -11.76 7.62
N THR A 596 1.77 -12.41 7.90
CA THR A 596 2.92 -12.38 6.99
C THR A 596 2.56 -13.01 5.65
N ASN A 597 3.19 -12.55 4.58
CA ASN A 597 2.86 -12.99 3.22
C ASN A 597 3.08 -14.50 3.02
N PRO A 598 2.35 -15.13 2.07
CA PRO A 598 2.69 -16.47 1.58
C PRO A 598 4.02 -16.43 0.81
N PRO A 599 4.60 -17.60 0.47
CA PRO A 599 5.81 -17.65 -0.36
C PRO A 599 5.59 -16.93 -1.69
N TYR A 600 6.49 -16.01 -2.06
CA TYR A 600 6.41 -15.32 -3.35
C TYR A 600 6.48 -16.33 -4.52
N PRO A 601 5.70 -16.19 -5.62
CA PRO A 601 4.83 -15.05 -5.98
C PRO A 601 3.36 -15.22 -5.57
N GLU A 602 3.05 -16.15 -4.66
CA GLU A 602 1.68 -16.29 -4.15
C GLU A 602 1.22 -14.99 -3.45
N GLN A 603 -0.09 -14.78 -3.41
CA GLN A 603 -0.72 -13.71 -2.63
C GLN A 603 -1.78 -14.33 -1.73
N HIS A 604 -2.11 -13.64 -0.64
CA HIS A 604 -3.28 -14.00 0.13
C HIS A 604 -4.55 -13.98 -0.73
N PRO A 605 -5.55 -14.81 -0.39
CA PRO A 605 -6.83 -14.83 -1.08
C PRO A 605 -7.48 -13.45 -1.06
N LYS A 606 -8.40 -13.25 -2.01
CA LYS A 606 -9.24 -12.06 -2.05
C LYS A 606 -10.10 -11.99 -0.79
N ALA A 607 -10.18 -10.80 -0.21
CA ALA A 607 -11.04 -10.52 0.94
C ALA A 607 -12.52 -10.35 0.54
N SER A 608 -13.17 -11.45 0.15
CA SER A 608 -14.62 -11.49 -0.10
C SER A 608 -15.41 -11.24 1.19
N GLY A 609 -16.54 -10.52 1.09
CA GLY A 609 -17.39 -10.20 2.25
C GLY A 609 -16.86 -9.11 3.20
N ILE A 610 -15.62 -8.62 3.03
CA ILE A 610 -15.03 -7.59 3.90
C ILE A 610 -15.23 -6.19 3.27
N PRO A 611 -15.82 -5.22 4.00
CA PRO A 611 -16.02 -3.87 3.50
C PRO A 611 -14.72 -3.16 3.09
N ALA A 612 -14.79 -2.47 1.95
CA ALA A 612 -13.69 -1.65 1.42
C ALA A 612 -14.25 -0.52 0.52
N TYR A 613 -13.51 0.59 0.45
CA TYR A 613 -13.86 1.72 -0.41
C TYR A 613 -12.86 1.95 -1.53
N SER A 614 -13.35 2.62 -2.56
CA SER A 614 -12.50 3.33 -3.51
C SER A 614 -12.65 4.84 -3.30
N GLY A 615 -11.58 5.58 -3.52
CA GLY A 615 -11.61 7.04 -3.55
C GLY A 615 -11.79 7.74 -2.20
N THR A 616 -11.30 7.11 -1.13
CA THR A 616 -11.22 7.67 0.24
C THR A 616 -9.74 7.83 0.57
N CYS A 617 -9.31 8.95 1.18
CA CYS A 617 -7.88 9.29 1.26
C CYS A 617 -7.28 9.54 2.65
N GLY A 618 -8.05 10.00 3.64
CA GLY A 618 -7.51 10.32 4.96
C GLY A 618 -8.59 10.29 6.03
N HIS A 619 -8.29 9.66 7.17
CA HIS A 619 -9.24 9.44 8.27
C HIS A 619 -8.62 9.87 9.62
N GLU A 620 -9.43 10.41 10.54
CA GLU A 620 -9.02 10.76 11.91
C GLU A 620 -10.12 10.47 12.93
N PHE A 621 -9.75 9.91 14.09
CA PHE A 621 -10.67 9.70 15.21
C PHE A 621 -10.92 11.00 15.99
N VAL A 622 -12.16 11.20 16.43
CA VAL A 622 -12.57 12.38 17.21
C VAL A 622 -12.44 12.08 18.69
N ASP A 623 -11.48 12.71 19.37
CA ASP A 623 -11.15 12.47 20.78
C ASP A 623 -10.92 13.76 21.60
N PHE A 624 -11.03 14.93 20.99
CA PHE A 624 -10.90 16.23 21.65
C PHE A 624 -12.18 16.64 22.39
N ASP A 625 -12.03 17.13 23.62
CA ASP A 625 -13.17 17.29 24.52
C ASP A 625 -14.21 18.33 24.10
N PHE A 626 -13.78 19.37 23.38
CA PHE A 626 -14.66 20.45 22.91
C PHE A 626 -15.44 20.09 21.63
N TRP A 627 -15.15 18.93 21.01
CA TRP A 627 -15.96 18.42 19.92
C TRP A 627 -17.29 17.87 20.46
N PRO A 628 -18.37 17.89 19.66
CA PRO A 628 -19.67 17.38 20.10
C PRO A 628 -19.57 15.95 20.62
N GLU A 629 -20.13 15.71 21.81
CA GLU A 629 -20.01 14.43 22.53
C GLU A 629 -20.49 13.24 21.68
N GLU A 630 -21.54 13.43 20.87
CA GLU A 630 -22.07 12.39 19.99
C GLU A 630 -21.12 11.94 18.87
N LEU A 631 -20.01 12.67 18.64
CA LEU A 631 -18.99 12.35 17.64
C LEU A 631 -17.76 11.67 18.25
N LYS A 632 -17.56 11.77 19.57
CA LYS A 632 -16.38 11.21 20.24
C LYS A 632 -16.34 9.69 20.09
N GLY A 633 -15.13 9.15 19.84
CA GLY A 633 -14.93 7.73 19.53
C GLY A 633 -15.36 7.32 18.11
N GLY A 634 -16.06 8.20 17.37
CA GLY A 634 -16.22 8.10 15.92
C GLY A 634 -15.00 8.64 15.18
N PHE A 635 -15.10 8.68 13.85
CA PHE A 635 -14.04 9.22 13.00
C PHE A 635 -14.58 10.01 11.82
N ILE A 636 -13.74 10.90 11.30
CA ILE A 636 -14.00 11.73 10.13
C ILE A 636 -13.12 11.23 9.01
N LYS A 637 -13.66 11.17 7.78
CA LYS A 637 -12.88 10.76 6.60
C LYS A 637 -13.13 11.63 5.40
N VAL A 638 -12.11 11.74 4.54
CA VAL A 638 -12.22 12.44 3.25
C VAL A 638 -12.41 11.48 2.10
N ARG A 639 -13.33 11.82 1.19
CA ARG A 639 -13.69 11.02 0.02
C ARG A 639 -13.75 11.92 -1.22
N TYR A 640 -12.87 11.70 -2.19
CA TYR A 640 -12.89 12.42 -3.47
C TYR A 640 -13.69 11.72 -4.60
N LYS A 641 -14.17 10.49 -4.41
CA LYS A 641 -15.08 9.84 -5.38
C LYS A 641 -16.30 9.24 -4.69
N PRO A 642 -17.52 9.45 -5.20
CA PRO A 642 -17.86 10.18 -6.44
C PRO A 642 -18.08 11.70 -6.28
N ASN A 643 -18.23 12.22 -5.06
CA ASN A 643 -18.85 13.52 -4.79
C ASN A 643 -18.08 14.45 -3.81
N ASN A 644 -16.75 14.31 -3.67
CA ASN A 644 -15.86 15.21 -2.91
C ASN A 644 -16.39 15.68 -1.53
N ARG A 645 -16.27 14.82 -0.52
CA ARG A 645 -16.90 14.98 0.80
C ARG A 645 -15.91 14.82 1.95
N VAL A 646 -16.24 15.47 3.06
CA VAL A 646 -15.69 15.19 4.40
C VAL A 646 -16.83 14.57 5.21
N GLU A 647 -16.71 13.30 5.57
CA GLU A 647 -17.80 12.48 6.10
C GLU A 647 -17.60 12.18 7.60
N ILE A 648 -18.70 12.15 8.36
CA ILE A 648 -18.75 11.79 9.79
C ILE A 648 -19.21 10.35 9.92
N HIS A 649 -18.48 9.54 10.69
CA HIS A 649 -18.74 8.11 10.90
C HIS A 649 -18.69 7.73 12.38
N LYS A 650 -19.49 6.74 12.78
CA LYS A 650 -19.29 6.00 14.03
C LYS A 650 -18.37 4.81 13.80
N TRP A 651 -17.64 4.42 14.85
CA TRP A 651 -16.84 3.19 14.89
C TRP A 651 -17.50 2.20 15.84
N ILE A 652 -17.98 1.07 15.32
CA ILE A 652 -18.85 0.15 16.05
C ILE A 652 -18.19 -1.22 16.14
N GLU A 653 -17.93 -1.66 17.36
CA GLU A 653 -17.43 -3.01 17.63
C GLU A 653 -18.47 -4.07 17.23
N LYS A 654 -17.98 -5.12 16.58
CA LYS A 654 -18.68 -6.37 16.23
C LYS A 654 -17.89 -7.54 16.82
N GLU A 655 -18.43 -8.75 16.69
CA GLU A 655 -17.85 -9.94 17.31
C GLU A 655 -16.36 -10.15 16.97
N ASP A 656 -15.98 -10.01 15.70
CA ASP A 656 -14.63 -10.27 15.18
C ASP A 656 -13.96 -9.04 14.53
N SER A 657 -14.58 -7.87 14.61
CA SER A 657 -14.18 -6.73 13.81
C SER A 657 -14.76 -5.43 14.36
N PHE A 658 -14.39 -4.32 13.73
CA PHE A 658 -15.09 -3.06 13.88
C PHE A 658 -15.60 -2.62 12.51
N VAL A 659 -16.78 -1.99 12.51
CA VAL A 659 -17.41 -1.48 11.29
C VAL A 659 -17.73 0.00 11.44
N GLU A 660 -17.70 0.70 10.33
CA GLU A 660 -18.12 2.10 10.30
C GLU A 660 -19.63 2.24 10.03
N GLU A 661 -20.21 3.33 10.52
CA GLU A 661 -21.57 3.74 10.20
C GLU A 661 -21.62 5.23 9.86
N TYR A 662 -21.90 5.55 8.59
CA TYR A 662 -22.05 6.93 8.11
C TYR A 662 -23.15 7.69 8.85
N GLN A 663 -22.81 8.86 9.39
CA GLN A 663 -23.73 9.74 10.12
C GLN A 663 -24.14 10.98 9.31
N GLY A 664 -23.29 11.47 8.41
CA GLY A 664 -23.54 12.70 7.64
C GLY A 664 -22.29 13.29 7.00
N ASP A 665 -22.47 14.38 6.26
CA ASP A 665 -21.37 15.15 5.66
C ASP A 665 -21.03 16.33 6.60
N LEU A 666 -19.76 16.45 6.98
CA LEU A 666 -19.21 17.65 7.61
C LEU A 666 -19.05 18.76 6.57
N ILE A 667 -18.49 18.42 5.40
CA ILE A 667 -18.44 19.28 4.21
C ILE A 667 -18.92 18.45 3.01
N PHE A 668 -19.84 19.02 2.24
CA PHE A 668 -20.12 18.60 0.87
C PHE A 668 -19.78 19.76 -0.07
N SER A 669 -18.81 19.59 -0.98
CA SER A 669 -18.54 20.62 -2.00
C SER A 669 -19.44 20.46 -3.22
N ARG A 670 -19.98 21.58 -3.70
CA ARG A 670 -20.72 21.65 -4.96
C ARG A 670 -19.80 21.75 -6.18
N ASN A 671 -18.48 21.89 -5.98
CA ASN A 671 -17.48 21.89 -7.04
C ASN A 671 -16.65 20.59 -7.02
N LEU A 672 -16.42 20.03 -8.20
CA LEU A 672 -15.66 18.78 -8.35
C LEU A 672 -14.13 18.97 -8.45
N SER A 673 -13.67 20.23 -8.47
CA SER A 673 -12.24 20.58 -8.42
C SER A 673 -11.67 20.54 -7.01
N PHE A 674 -12.48 20.71 -5.96
CA PHE A 674 -12.10 20.44 -4.57
C PHE A 674 -11.84 18.94 -4.37
N ILE A 675 -10.59 18.54 -4.12
CA ILE A 675 -10.22 17.12 -3.99
C ILE A 675 -9.59 16.93 -2.61
N PRO A 676 -10.37 16.53 -1.59
CA PRO A 676 -9.82 16.34 -0.26
C PRO A 676 -9.04 15.02 -0.21
N VAL A 677 -7.72 15.13 0.00
CA VAL A 677 -6.76 14.01 -0.11
C VAL A 677 -6.11 13.62 1.22
N ASP A 678 -6.15 14.47 2.24
CA ASP A 678 -5.72 14.11 3.60
C ASP A 678 -6.49 14.92 4.66
N ILE A 679 -6.49 14.44 5.90
CA ILE A 679 -7.11 15.13 7.03
C ILE A 679 -6.33 14.90 8.32
N ARG A 680 -6.13 15.95 9.14
CA ARG A 680 -5.38 15.87 10.40
C ARG A 680 -5.96 16.76 11.49
N PHE A 681 -6.05 16.25 12.72
CA PHE A 681 -6.22 17.11 13.89
C PHE A 681 -4.91 17.85 14.19
N GLY A 682 -5.00 19.16 14.34
CA GLY A 682 -3.88 19.99 14.77
C GLY A 682 -3.71 20.02 16.29
N PRO A 683 -2.63 20.65 16.79
CA PRO A 683 -2.27 20.64 18.21
C PRO A 683 -3.35 21.20 19.14
N ARG A 684 -4.19 22.12 18.66
CA ARG A 684 -5.29 22.72 19.42
C ARG A 684 -6.64 22.00 19.24
N GLY A 685 -6.65 20.89 18.51
CA GLY A 685 -7.83 20.06 18.23
C GLY A 685 -8.71 20.53 17.07
N ALA A 686 -8.34 21.59 16.34
CA ALA A 686 -8.99 21.93 15.08
C ALA A 686 -8.66 20.87 14.02
N LEU A 687 -9.59 20.61 13.11
CA LEU A 687 -9.41 19.61 12.05
C LEU A 687 -9.02 20.32 10.75
N TYR A 688 -8.02 19.79 10.05
CA TYR A 688 -7.47 20.38 8.82
C TYR A 688 -7.66 19.42 7.65
N VAL A 689 -8.10 19.93 6.49
CA VAL A 689 -8.31 19.18 5.25
C VAL A 689 -7.31 19.64 4.20
N CYS A 690 -6.56 18.70 3.63
CA CYS A 690 -5.66 18.92 2.50
C CYS A 690 -6.44 18.80 1.20
N ASP A 691 -6.51 19.89 0.44
CA ASP A 691 -7.21 19.99 -0.84
C ASP A 691 -6.20 20.11 -1.98
N TRP A 692 -6.02 19.03 -2.74
CA TRP A 692 -5.12 18.98 -3.89
C TRP A 692 -5.54 19.94 -5.03
N TYR A 693 -6.80 20.36 -5.02
CA TYR A 693 -7.47 21.27 -5.96
C TYR A 693 -7.10 21.10 -7.44
N ASN A 694 -7.90 20.35 -8.21
CA ASN A 694 -7.63 20.17 -9.63
C ASN A 694 -8.91 20.06 -10.49
N PRO A 695 -9.06 20.88 -11.54
CA PRO A 695 -10.12 20.74 -12.54
C PRO A 695 -10.17 19.37 -13.23
N ILE A 696 -9.02 18.72 -13.41
CA ILE A 696 -8.88 17.40 -14.03
C ILE A 696 -8.51 16.36 -12.98
N LYS A 697 -9.38 15.35 -12.84
CA LYS A 697 -9.18 14.22 -11.93
C LYS A 697 -8.99 12.90 -12.68
N GLY A 698 -7.97 12.14 -12.26
CA GLY A 698 -7.72 10.75 -12.69
C GLY A 698 -6.87 10.60 -13.96
N HIS A 699 -6.17 9.47 -14.05
CA HIS A 699 -5.22 9.18 -15.15
C HIS A 699 -5.80 8.25 -16.22
N ALA A 700 -6.91 7.56 -15.95
CA ALA A 700 -7.54 6.68 -16.94
C ALA A 700 -8.45 7.43 -17.92
N GLN A 701 -8.84 8.67 -17.59
CA GLN A 701 -9.81 9.46 -18.37
C GLN A 701 -9.20 10.63 -19.14
N TYR A 702 -7.94 10.96 -18.88
CA TYR A 702 -7.21 12.09 -19.44
C TYR A 702 -5.74 11.70 -19.63
N SER A 703 -5.06 12.25 -20.64
CA SER A 703 -3.60 12.11 -20.79
C SER A 703 -2.89 12.55 -19.51
N LEU A 704 -1.74 11.94 -19.21
CA LEU A 704 -0.92 12.34 -18.06
C LEU A 704 -0.31 13.74 -18.25
N ARG A 705 -0.18 14.18 -19.51
CA ARG A 705 0.38 15.48 -19.90
C ARG A 705 -0.69 16.50 -20.33
N ASP A 706 -1.97 16.22 -20.08
CA ASP A 706 -3.06 17.17 -20.37
C ASP A 706 -2.78 18.52 -19.67
N GLU A 707 -2.53 19.56 -20.46
CA GLU A 707 -2.12 20.89 -19.98
C GLU A 707 -3.14 21.58 -19.08
N ARG A 708 -4.40 21.10 -19.07
CA ARG A 708 -5.46 21.60 -18.19
C ARG A 708 -5.43 20.97 -16.79
N ARG A 709 -4.51 20.03 -16.55
CA ARG A 709 -4.17 19.59 -15.19
C ARG A 709 -3.49 20.74 -14.49
N ASP A 710 -4.15 21.27 -13.46
CA ASP A 710 -3.56 22.36 -12.69
C ASP A 710 -2.32 21.88 -11.94
N ARG A 711 -1.29 22.73 -11.89
CA ARG A 711 0.00 22.46 -11.22
C ARG A 711 0.39 23.59 -10.27
N LYS A 712 -0.57 24.44 -9.89
CA LYS A 712 -0.31 25.73 -9.24
C LYS A 712 -1.16 25.95 -8.00
N SER A 713 -2.26 25.23 -7.87
CA SER A 713 -3.29 25.49 -6.86
C SER A 713 -3.30 24.41 -5.79
N GLY A 714 -3.69 24.78 -4.59
CA GLY A 714 -3.57 23.91 -3.43
C GLY A 714 -3.96 24.60 -2.15
N ARG A 715 -4.85 23.99 -1.37
CA ARG A 715 -5.49 24.65 -0.22
C ARG A 715 -5.47 23.78 1.01
N ILE A 716 -5.32 24.43 2.16
CA ILE A 716 -5.56 23.82 3.46
C ILE A 716 -6.76 24.50 4.10
N TRP A 717 -7.78 23.71 4.42
CA TRP A 717 -9.00 24.18 5.11
C TRP A 717 -8.95 23.80 6.57
N ARG A 718 -9.43 24.69 7.45
CA ARG A 718 -9.53 24.47 8.89
C ARG A 718 -10.98 24.43 9.34
N ILE A 719 -11.31 23.49 10.21
CA ILE A 719 -12.65 23.20 10.72
C ILE A 719 -12.61 23.24 12.25
N VAL A 720 -13.58 23.94 12.85
CA VAL A 720 -13.82 23.93 14.30
C VAL A 720 -15.32 23.87 14.62
N PRO A 721 -15.73 23.29 15.77
CA PRO A 721 -17.11 23.42 16.23
C PRO A 721 -17.43 24.89 16.53
N LYS A 722 -18.61 25.36 16.13
CA LYS A 722 -19.03 26.75 16.34
C LYS A 722 -19.07 27.10 17.82
N GLY A 723 -18.44 28.22 18.17
CA GLY A 723 -18.37 28.71 19.54
C GLY A 723 -17.48 27.87 20.46
N ALA A 724 -16.75 26.90 19.94
CA ALA A 724 -15.75 26.18 20.72
C ALA A 724 -14.61 27.12 21.12
N THR A 725 -14.17 27.01 22.37
CA THR A 725 -12.89 27.57 22.81
C THR A 725 -11.84 26.49 22.59
N LEU A 726 -10.89 26.72 21.69
CA LEU A 726 -9.82 25.77 21.44
C LEU A 726 -8.94 25.60 22.67
N GLN A 727 -8.54 24.36 22.94
CA GLN A 727 -7.62 24.07 24.04
C GLN A 727 -6.19 24.50 23.71
N ASP A 728 -5.43 24.85 24.74
CA ASP A 728 -3.98 25.02 24.61
C ASP A 728 -3.33 23.64 24.51
N PRO A 729 -2.39 23.45 23.56
CA PRO A 729 -1.74 22.16 23.38
C PRO A 729 -0.83 21.88 24.59
N PRO A 730 -0.72 20.62 25.05
CA PRO A 730 0.29 20.26 26.03
C PRO A 730 1.69 20.50 25.44
N LYS A 731 2.65 20.87 26.30
CA LYS A 731 4.05 20.99 25.89
C LYS A 731 4.61 19.61 25.53
N ILE A 732 5.07 19.45 24.30
CA ILE A 732 5.69 18.22 23.79
C ILE A 732 7.15 18.47 23.44
N TYR A 733 7.42 19.38 22.50
CA TYR A 733 8.78 19.78 22.17
C TYR A 733 9.49 20.36 23.41
N GLY A 734 10.68 19.84 23.71
CA GLY A 734 11.48 20.24 24.87
C GLY A 734 10.87 19.89 26.24
N ALA A 735 9.80 19.08 26.31
CA ALA A 735 9.27 18.59 27.58
C ALA A 735 10.19 17.52 28.20
N SER A 736 10.21 17.37 29.51
CA SER A 736 10.97 16.31 30.20
C SER A 736 10.40 14.91 29.90
N ILE A 737 11.19 13.86 30.13
CA ILE A 737 10.72 12.47 29.93
C ILE A 737 9.49 12.20 30.81
N ALA A 738 9.46 12.72 32.04
CA ALA A 738 8.33 12.52 32.95
C ALA A 738 7.05 13.20 32.44
N GLU A 739 7.14 14.42 31.92
CA GLU A 739 6.00 15.14 31.34
C GLU A 739 5.46 14.41 30.11
N LEU A 740 6.33 13.95 29.20
CA LEU A 740 5.91 13.19 28.02
C LEU A 740 5.25 11.85 28.38
N LEU A 741 5.75 11.15 29.39
CA LEU A 741 5.14 9.91 29.87
C LEU A 741 3.74 10.15 30.44
N ASP A 742 3.52 11.29 31.11
CA ASP A 742 2.20 11.62 31.65
C ASP A 742 1.17 11.91 30.54
N LEU A 743 1.61 12.44 29.39
CA LEU A 743 0.75 12.61 28.22
C LEU A 743 0.20 11.27 27.69
N LEU A 744 0.82 10.13 28.00
CA LEU A 744 0.32 8.81 27.59
C LEU A 744 -1.00 8.42 28.28
N LYS A 745 -1.41 9.13 29.33
CA LYS A 745 -2.71 8.92 30.00
C LYS A 745 -3.87 9.58 29.28
N ARG A 746 -3.59 10.55 28.42
CA ARG A 746 -4.60 11.39 27.78
C ARG A 746 -5.51 10.59 26.82
N PRO A 747 -6.77 10.99 26.66
CA PRO A 747 -7.65 10.40 25.65
C PRO A 747 -7.15 10.70 24.22
N GLU A 748 -6.60 11.90 23.98
CA GLU A 748 -6.25 12.35 22.64
C GLU A 748 -5.08 11.53 22.06
N TYR A 749 -5.37 10.71 21.05
CA TYR A 749 -4.42 9.85 20.36
C TYR A 749 -3.25 10.63 19.80
N ARG A 750 -3.51 11.82 19.22
CA ARG A 750 -2.45 12.62 18.58
C ARG A 750 -1.41 13.14 19.57
N TYR A 751 -1.80 13.51 20.80
CA TYR A 751 -0.83 13.87 21.83
C TYR A 751 0.02 12.68 22.26
N ARG A 752 -0.59 11.50 22.44
CA ARG A 752 0.14 10.26 22.75
C ARG A 752 1.09 9.87 21.63
N TYR A 753 0.65 10.01 20.38
CA TYR A 753 1.44 9.75 19.18
C TYR A 753 2.70 10.63 19.11
N TRP A 754 2.56 11.95 19.28
CA TRP A 754 3.69 12.87 19.26
C TRP A 754 4.61 12.68 20.48
N ALA A 755 4.05 12.44 21.67
CA ALA A 755 4.84 12.15 22.87
C ALA A 755 5.67 10.88 22.72
N LYS A 756 5.10 9.79 22.16
CA LYS A 756 5.85 8.56 21.86
C LYS A 756 6.95 8.80 20.84
N ARG A 757 6.71 9.59 19.77
CA ARG A 757 7.75 9.95 18.81
C ARG A 757 8.93 10.64 19.50
N GLU A 758 8.67 11.67 20.29
CA GLU A 758 9.70 12.39 21.07
C GLU A 758 10.44 11.49 22.06
N LEU A 759 9.75 10.54 22.69
CA LEU A 759 10.38 9.60 23.62
C LEU A 759 11.31 8.60 22.91
N ARG A 760 11.01 8.22 21.66
CA ARG A 760 11.87 7.33 20.86
C ARG A 760 13.16 7.97 20.39
N ASP A 761 13.16 9.29 20.24
CA ASP A 761 14.35 10.06 19.82
C ASP A 761 15.27 10.41 21.02
N ARG A 762 14.95 9.95 22.24
CA ARG A 762 15.75 10.16 23.45
C ARG A 762 16.62 8.97 23.81
N ASP A 763 17.54 9.17 24.77
CA ASP A 763 18.32 8.07 25.34
C ASP A 763 17.40 6.97 25.89
N ARG A 764 17.44 5.80 25.24
CA ARG A 764 16.58 4.64 25.52
C ARG A 764 16.68 4.18 26.98
N THR A 765 17.87 4.28 27.58
CA THR A 765 18.12 3.83 28.96
C THR A 765 17.43 4.74 29.98
N GLN A 766 17.52 6.06 29.78
CA GLN A 766 16.83 7.04 30.60
C GLN A 766 15.31 6.94 30.46
N VAL A 767 14.81 6.80 29.22
CA VAL A 767 13.37 6.63 28.97
C VAL A 767 12.85 5.37 29.65
N LYS A 768 13.52 4.22 29.47
CA LYS A 768 13.14 2.96 30.12
C LYS A 768 13.09 3.10 31.65
N ARG A 769 14.11 3.71 32.28
CA ARG A 769 14.14 3.91 33.74
C ARG A 769 12.96 4.76 34.23
N ALA A 770 12.60 5.80 33.48
CA ALA A 770 11.46 6.64 33.82
C ALA A 770 10.13 5.89 33.60
N LEU A 771 10.00 5.16 32.50
CA LEU A 771 8.85 4.34 32.17
C LEU A 771 8.61 3.24 33.21
N ASP A 772 9.65 2.54 33.67
CA ASP A 772 9.57 1.54 34.75
C ASP A 772 8.97 2.15 36.04
N LYS A 773 9.33 3.40 36.37
CA LYS A 773 8.78 4.13 37.53
C LYS A 773 7.36 4.60 37.29
N TRP A 774 7.05 5.05 36.07
CA TRP A 774 5.73 5.52 35.67
C TRP A 774 4.71 4.38 35.75
N VAL A 775 5.02 3.20 35.18
CA VAL A 775 4.17 2.00 35.24
C VAL A 775 3.84 1.61 36.68
N LYS A 776 4.82 1.64 37.59
CA LYS A 776 4.62 1.31 39.02
C LYS A 776 3.71 2.29 39.78
N ARG A 777 3.48 3.48 39.22
CA ARG A 777 2.68 4.55 39.82
C ARG A 777 1.34 4.77 39.12
N LEU A 778 0.99 3.95 38.13
CA LEU A 778 -0.31 3.99 37.50
C LEU A 778 -1.41 3.73 38.53
N ASP A 779 -2.47 4.52 38.44
CA ASP A 779 -3.63 4.38 39.31
C ASP A 779 -4.48 3.21 38.82
N ARG A 780 -4.65 2.21 39.69
CA ARG A 780 -5.41 0.99 39.37
C ARG A 780 -6.91 1.24 39.30
N ASP A 781 -7.37 2.33 39.90
CA ASP A 781 -8.78 2.71 39.95
C ASP A 781 -9.16 3.66 38.80
N ASP A 782 -8.22 4.03 37.93
CA ASP A 782 -8.47 4.82 36.72
C ASP A 782 -9.18 3.96 35.65
N ASP A 783 -10.27 4.47 35.07
CA ASP A 783 -11.04 3.78 34.03
C ASP A 783 -10.19 3.42 32.78
N ARG A 784 -9.10 4.15 32.53
CA ARG A 784 -8.15 3.91 31.44
C ARG A 784 -6.93 3.10 31.90
N PHE A 785 -6.89 2.54 33.11
CA PHE A 785 -5.70 1.84 33.64
C PHE A 785 -5.13 0.79 32.67
N ARG A 786 -5.97 -0.07 32.09
CA ARG A 786 -5.54 -1.10 31.11
C ARG A 786 -4.98 -0.51 29.82
N HIS A 787 -5.56 0.58 29.36
CA HIS A 787 -5.07 1.32 28.21
C HIS A 787 -3.72 2.00 28.52
N GLN A 788 -3.56 2.61 29.70
CA GLN A 788 -2.30 3.22 30.14
C GLN A 788 -1.16 2.18 30.25
N GLN A 789 -1.47 0.97 30.74
CA GLN A 789 -0.53 -0.15 30.73
C GLN A 789 -0.12 -0.56 29.30
N LEU A 790 -1.08 -0.59 28.37
CA LEU A 790 -0.82 -0.92 26.97
C LEU A 790 0.06 0.13 26.27
N GLU A 791 -0.16 1.41 26.53
CA GLU A 791 0.72 2.50 26.07
C GLU A 791 2.17 2.32 26.53
N ALA A 792 2.38 1.84 27.77
CA ALA A 792 3.71 1.49 28.23
C ALA A 792 4.32 0.31 27.46
N VAL A 793 3.56 -0.76 27.20
CA VAL A 793 4.04 -1.91 26.41
C VAL A 793 4.49 -1.46 25.02
N TRP A 794 3.67 -0.66 24.35
CA TRP A 794 4.02 -0.09 23.05
C TRP A 794 5.26 0.79 23.10
N LEU A 795 5.40 1.63 24.13
CA LEU A 795 6.59 2.47 24.29
C LEU A 795 7.85 1.65 24.61
N TYR A 796 7.78 0.62 25.47
CA TYR A 796 8.91 -0.27 25.72
C TYR A 796 9.43 -0.82 24.40
N ARG A 797 8.55 -1.34 23.54
CA ARG A 797 8.93 -1.82 22.22
C ARG A 797 9.52 -0.72 21.34
N GLY A 798 8.92 0.47 21.35
CA GLY A 798 9.37 1.61 20.56
C GLY A 798 10.77 2.12 20.90
N ILE A 799 11.28 1.82 22.10
CA ILE A 799 12.65 2.17 22.54
C ILE A 799 13.59 0.95 22.62
N ASP A 800 13.24 -0.14 21.93
CA ASP A 800 13.94 -1.43 21.95
C ASP A 800 14.11 -2.03 23.36
N ALA A 801 13.17 -1.76 24.27
CA ALA A 801 13.09 -2.33 25.60
C ALA A 801 11.94 -3.35 25.71
N VAL A 802 11.93 -4.11 26.79
CA VAL A 802 10.88 -5.09 27.08
C VAL A 802 10.41 -5.04 28.52
N ASN A 803 9.14 -5.39 28.72
CA ASN A 803 8.56 -5.65 30.04
C ASN A 803 7.60 -6.85 29.92
N THR A 804 8.15 -8.05 30.07
CA THR A 804 7.43 -9.31 29.88
C THR A 804 6.44 -9.61 31.00
N GLU A 805 6.68 -9.10 32.21
CA GLU A 805 5.73 -9.18 33.33
C GLU A 805 4.45 -8.40 33.04
N LEU A 806 4.59 -7.14 32.60
CA LEU A 806 3.46 -6.31 32.21
C LEU A 806 2.71 -6.90 31.01
N LEU A 807 3.42 -7.44 30.03
CA LEU A 807 2.80 -8.12 28.90
C LEU A 807 1.96 -9.33 29.37
N ALA A 808 2.51 -10.16 30.26
CA ALA A 808 1.79 -11.32 30.82
C ALA A 808 0.54 -10.90 31.63
N GLU A 809 0.61 -9.78 32.36
CA GLU A 809 -0.55 -9.21 33.05
C GLU A 809 -1.65 -8.83 32.04
N LEU A 810 -1.30 -8.09 30.97
CA LEU A 810 -2.27 -7.64 29.97
C LEU A 810 -2.84 -8.79 29.14
N LEU A 811 -2.10 -9.86 28.89
CA LEU A 811 -2.60 -11.05 28.20
C LEU A 811 -3.71 -11.78 28.98
N SER A 812 -3.84 -11.51 30.29
CA SER A 812 -4.79 -12.19 31.18
C SER A 812 -5.77 -11.23 31.85
N CYS A 813 -5.79 -9.95 31.47
CA CYS A 813 -6.68 -8.97 32.09
C CYS A 813 -8.16 -9.16 31.68
N ASP A 814 -9.03 -8.46 32.37
CA ASP A 814 -10.48 -8.46 32.18
C ASP A 814 -10.94 -7.79 30.88
N ASN A 815 -10.20 -6.78 30.40
CA ASN A 815 -10.52 -6.07 29.16
C ASN A 815 -10.04 -6.84 27.92
N HIS A 816 -10.97 -7.25 27.04
CA HIS A 816 -10.61 -8.06 25.86
C HIS A 816 -9.83 -7.29 24.79
N LEU A 817 -10.00 -5.96 24.68
CA LEU A 817 -9.28 -5.13 23.70
C LEU A 817 -7.82 -4.99 24.11
N ALA A 818 -7.57 -4.83 25.41
CA ALA A 818 -6.23 -4.90 25.99
C ALA A 818 -5.58 -6.27 25.76
N ARG A 819 -6.30 -7.38 25.97
CA ARG A 819 -5.81 -8.74 25.66
C ARG A 819 -5.48 -8.92 24.18
N ALA A 820 -6.30 -8.39 23.27
CA ALA A 820 -6.08 -8.48 21.83
C ALA A 820 -4.81 -7.71 21.43
N ALA A 821 -4.68 -6.46 21.88
CA ALA A 821 -3.50 -5.64 21.63
C ALA A 821 -2.22 -6.22 22.28
N ALA A 822 -2.32 -6.83 23.47
CA ALA A 822 -1.22 -7.56 24.08
C ALA A 822 -0.84 -8.83 23.30
N THR A 823 -1.83 -9.57 22.79
CA THR A 823 -1.61 -10.74 21.92
C THR A 823 -0.91 -10.33 20.63
N ARG A 824 -1.23 -9.17 20.06
CA ARG A 824 -0.50 -8.59 18.93
C ARG A 824 1.00 -8.45 19.22
N GLN A 825 1.37 -8.05 20.44
CA GLN A 825 2.77 -7.88 20.84
C GLN A 825 3.54 -9.20 20.98
N LEU A 826 2.85 -10.34 21.14
CA LEU A 826 3.50 -11.66 21.10
C LEU A 826 4.23 -11.92 19.78
N ARG A 827 3.80 -11.29 18.67
CA ARG A 827 4.50 -11.32 17.37
C ARG A 827 5.97 -10.93 17.45
N TYR A 828 6.34 -10.10 18.43
CA TYR A 828 7.67 -9.50 18.54
C TYR A 828 8.42 -9.96 19.78
N TRP A 829 7.71 -10.32 20.85
CA TRP A 829 8.30 -10.70 22.13
C TRP A 829 8.13 -12.19 22.45
N SER A 830 7.69 -13.03 21.51
CA SER A 830 7.54 -14.48 21.71
C SER A 830 8.82 -15.15 22.21
N GLU A 831 9.98 -14.79 21.65
CA GLU A 831 11.28 -15.35 22.06
C GLU A 831 11.76 -14.81 23.42
N LEU A 832 11.22 -13.67 23.86
CA LEU A 832 11.62 -12.98 25.09
C LEU A 832 10.70 -13.30 26.26
N LEU A 833 9.45 -13.70 26.00
CA LEU A 833 8.43 -14.00 27.00
C LEU A 833 8.53 -15.47 27.46
N PRO A 834 8.75 -15.73 28.76
CA PRO A 834 8.68 -17.10 29.28
C PRO A 834 7.32 -17.75 29.05
N ASN A 835 7.31 -19.01 28.59
CA ASN A 835 6.10 -19.76 28.23
C ASN A 835 5.23 -19.08 27.16
N SER A 836 5.83 -18.37 26.21
CA SER A 836 5.12 -17.69 25.13
C SER A 836 4.21 -18.62 24.31
N GLU A 837 4.59 -19.87 24.09
CA GLU A 837 3.74 -20.88 23.45
C GLU A 837 2.42 -21.11 24.21
N LYS A 838 2.50 -21.18 25.55
CA LYS A 838 1.31 -21.32 26.40
C LYS A 838 0.46 -20.06 26.34
N ALA A 839 1.09 -18.88 26.35
CA ALA A 839 0.39 -17.61 26.22
C ALA A 839 -0.36 -17.53 24.88
N LEU A 840 0.31 -17.87 23.76
CA LEU A 840 -0.29 -17.88 22.43
C LEU A 840 -1.46 -18.87 22.33
N LYS A 841 -1.30 -20.11 22.85
CA LYS A 841 -2.38 -21.11 22.90
C LYS A 841 -3.56 -20.66 23.78
N THR A 842 -3.29 -19.87 24.83
CA THR A 842 -4.33 -19.28 25.69
C THR A 842 -5.12 -18.22 24.92
N SER A 843 -4.45 -17.28 24.25
CA SER A 843 -5.10 -16.27 23.40
C SER A 843 -5.88 -16.91 22.24
N ALA A 844 -5.35 -17.97 21.62
CA ALA A 844 -6.06 -18.74 20.60
C ALA A 844 -7.37 -19.39 21.12
N SER A 845 -7.45 -19.63 22.43
CA SER A 845 -8.62 -20.21 23.10
C SER A 845 -9.48 -19.16 23.81
N ASP A 846 -9.25 -17.86 23.59
CA ASP A 846 -10.01 -16.78 24.24
C ASP A 846 -11.47 -16.76 23.76
N ASN A 847 -12.35 -16.23 24.59
CA ASN A 847 -13.77 -16.05 24.27
C ASN A 847 -13.99 -14.94 23.23
N SER A 848 -13.16 -13.90 23.24
CA SER A 848 -13.20 -12.82 22.26
C SER A 848 -12.61 -13.26 20.91
N ALA A 849 -13.36 -13.07 19.82
CA ALA A 849 -12.85 -13.38 18.48
C ALA A 849 -11.73 -12.43 18.04
N LEU A 850 -11.68 -11.19 18.55
CA LEU A 850 -10.56 -10.26 18.34
C LEU A 850 -9.24 -10.78 18.95
N VAL A 851 -9.29 -11.38 20.14
CA VAL A 851 -8.09 -11.98 20.76
C VAL A 851 -7.64 -13.21 19.97
N ARG A 852 -8.58 -14.06 19.52
CA ARG A 852 -8.27 -15.22 18.67
C ARG A 852 -7.68 -14.80 17.31
N MET A 853 -8.19 -13.72 16.72
CA MET A 853 -7.66 -13.12 15.49
C MET A 853 -6.20 -12.71 15.67
N GLU A 854 -5.92 -11.96 16.73
CA GLU A 854 -4.56 -11.53 17.04
C GLU A 854 -3.63 -12.71 17.33
N ALA A 855 -4.14 -13.79 17.92
CA ALA A 855 -3.38 -15.01 18.18
C ALA A 855 -2.99 -15.74 16.88
N VAL A 856 -3.93 -15.94 15.96
CA VAL A 856 -3.64 -16.63 14.69
C VAL A 856 -2.72 -15.80 13.79
N ILE A 857 -2.91 -14.48 13.76
CA ILE A 857 -1.96 -13.61 13.07
C ILE A 857 -0.60 -13.63 13.78
N ALA A 858 -0.56 -13.64 15.12
CA ALA A 858 0.70 -13.76 15.84
C ALA A 858 1.47 -15.04 15.51
N ALA A 859 0.75 -16.14 15.34
CA ALA A 859 1.34 -17.41 14.92
C ALA A 859 2.07 -17.30 13.56
N SER A 860 1.59 -16.48 12.61
CA SER A 860 2.27 -16.26 11.32
C SER A 860 3.66 -15.61 11.45
N TYR A 861 3.89 -14.80 12.49
CA TYR A 861 5.20 -14.21 12.77
C TYR A 861 6.10 -15.17 13.56
N VAL A 862 5.53 -15.93 14.49
CA VAL A 862 6.29 -16.87 15.33
C VAL A 862 6.77 -18.07 14.51
N GLY A 863 5.92 -18.61 13.63
CA GLY A 863 6.36 -19.55 12.59
C GLY A 863 6.92 -20.89 13.08
N THR A 864 6.61 -21.31 14.32
CA THR A 864 7.03 -22.60 14.89
C THR A 864 5.91 -23.65 14.79
N PRO A 865 6.21 -24.96 14.93
CA PRO A 865 5.18 -25.99 15.02
C PRO A 865 4.15 -25.74 16.14
N ASP A 866 4.57 -25.20 17.28
CA ASP A 866 3.66 -24.82 18.37
C ASP A 866 2.77 -23.63 18.02
N ALA A 867 3.23 -22.72 17.18
CA ALA A 867 2.43 -21.63 16.64
C ALA A 867 1.37 -22.15 15.66
N LEU A 868 1.71 -23.14 14.81
CA LEU A 868 0.72 -23.83 13.98
C LEU A 868 -0.37 -24.48 14.84
N GLU A 869 0.01 -25.15 15.93
CA GLU A 869 -0.96 -25.76 16.84
C GLU A 869 -1.85 -24.72 17.54
N ALA A 870 -1.32 -23.54 17.87
CA ALA A 870 -2.14 -22.44 18.36
C ALA A 870 -3.14 -21.94 17.29
N ALA A 871 -2.73 -21.84 16.02
CA ALA A 871 -3.62 -21.47 14.92
C ALA A 871 -4.74 -22.51 14.72
N ARG A 872 -4.42 -23.81 14.80
CA ARG A 872 -5.41 -24.91 14.71
C ARG A 872 -6.50 -24.82 15.77
N LYS A 873 -6.17 -24.46 17.01
CA LYS A 873 -7.18 -24.23 18.07
C LYS A 873 -8.19 -23.14 17.73
N VAL A 874 -7.82 -22.18 16.89
CA VAL A 874 -8.74 -21.15 16.41
C VAL A 874 -9.69 -21.72 15.36
N VAL A 875 -9.19 -22.58 14.46
CA VAL A 875 -9.97 -23.29 13.43
C VAL A 875 -11.09 -24.14 14.07
N GLU A 876 -10.82 -24.76 15.22
CA GLU A 876 -11.79 -25.61 15.95
C GLU A 876 -12.95 -24.83 16.60
N ARG A 877 -12.97 -23.50 16.48
CA ARG A 877 -13.95 -22.62 17.14
C ARG A 877 -14.79 -21.84 16.13
N PRO A 878 -15.98 -21.36 16.54
CA PRO A 878 -16.77 -20.46 15.71
C PRO A 878 -15.97 -19.21 15.33
N SER A 879 -16.07 -18.87 14.05
CA SER A 879 -15.48 -17.71 13.42
C SER A 879 -16.47 -17.09 12.43
N SER A 880 -16.20 -15.84 12.08
CA SER A 880 -16.95 -15.05 11.11
C SER A 880 -15.99 -14.38 10.13
N THR A 881 -16.50 -13.58 9.20
CA THR A 881 -15.79 -13.13 7.99
C THR A 881 -14.36 -12.62 8.19
N HIS A 882 -14.09 -11.76 9.19
CA HIS A 882 -12.74 -11.21 9.38
C HIS A 882 -11.82 -12.22 10.08
N LEU A 883 -12.33 -12.97 11.06
CA LEU A 883 -11.55 -14.03 11.70
C LEU A 883 -11.24 -15.16 10.71
N ASP A 884 -12.19 -15.56 9.87
CA ASP A 884 -11.99 -16.54 8.79
C ASP A 884 -10.86 -16.11 7.86
N TYR A 885 -10.86 -14.84 7.47
CA TYR A 885 -9.80 -14.27 6.65
C TYR A 885 -8.44 -14.30 7.36
N ALA A 886 -8.38 -13.89 8.63
CA ALA A 886 -7.15 -13.92 9.43
C ALA A 886 -6.60 -15.35 9.62
N ILE A 887 -7.48 -16.34 9.81
CA ILE A 887 -7.10 -17.76 9.88
C ILE A 887 -6.52 -18.21 8.53
N ALA A 888 -7.26 -18.03 7.43
CA ALA A 888 -6.85 -18.50 6.11
C ALA A 888 -5.51 -17.88 5.67
N THR A 889 -5.35 -16.57 5.87
CA THR A 889 -4.12 -15.85 5.51
C THR A 889 -2.93 -16.25 6.38
N SER A 890 -3.13 -16.45 7.69
CA SER A 890 -2.06 -16.89 8.58
C SER A 890 -1.62 -18.32 8.27
N LEU A 891 -2.55 -19.26 8.07
CA LEU A 891 -2.23 -20.64 7.69
C LEU A 891 -1.51 -20.72 6.34
N GLY A 892 -1.89 -19.84 5.39
CA GLY A 892 -1.24 -19.71 4.09
C GLY A 892 0.10 -18.96 4.09
N SER A 893 0.48 -18.29 5.19
CA SER A 893 1.74 -17.56 5.28
C SER A 893 2.96 -18.45 5.10
N GLU A 894 4.07 -17.90 4.60
CA GLU A 894 5.31 -18.65 4.37
C GLU A 894 5.79 -19.40 5.63
N ASN A 895 5.77 -18.70 6.77
CA ASN A 895 6.25 -19.23 8.04
C ASN A 895 5.44 -20.39 8.62
N LEU A 896 4.13 -20.43 8.37
CA LEU A 896 3.25 -21.50 8.86
C LEU A 896 3.00 -22.60 7.83
N SER A 897 2.86 -22.23 6.54
CA SER A 897 2.53 -23.19 5.48
C SER A 897 3.57 -24.30 5.32
N ARG A 898 4.85 -24.00 5.55
CA ARG A 898 5.96 -24.99 5.53
C ARG A 898 5.82 -26.14 6.53
N HIS A 899 4.95 -26.01 7.54
CA HIS A 899 4.75 -27.04 8.57
C HIS A 899 3.57 -27.97 8.29
N TRP A 900 2.73 -27.67 7.29
CA TRP A 900 1.53 -28.47 7.01
C TRP A 900 1.25 -28.71 5.53
N LYS A 901 1.67 -27.83 4.60
CA LYS A 901 1.60 -28.09 3.16
C LYS A 901 2.49 -29.31 2.83
N GLY A 902 1.94 -30.30 2.15
CA GLY A 902 2.58 -31.61 1.92
C GLY A 902 2.38 -32.64 3.04
N GLU A 903 1.77 -32.26 4.17
CA GLU A 903 1.35 -33.14 5.26
C GLU A 903 -0.17 -33.08 5.48
N GLU A 904 -0.97 -32.83 4.44
CA GLU A 904 -2.41 -32.55 4.53
C GLU A 904 -3.19 -33.67 5.28
N GLU A 905 -2.81 -34.94 5.10
CA GLU A 905 -3.42 -36.07 5.81
C GLU A 905 -3.29 -35.98 7.35
N ARG A 906 -2.26 -35.29 7.84
CA ARG A 906 -2.03 -35.05 9.28
C ARG A 906 -2.86 -33.89 9.82
N TYR A 907 -3.32 -33.00 8.95
CA TYR A 907 -4.02 -31.75 9.28
C TYR A 907 -5.36 -31.62 8.53
N PRO A 908 -6.27 -32.61 8.63
CA PRO A 908 -7.53 -32.60 7.88
C PRO A 908 -8.47 -31.45 8.29
N ASP A 909 -8.30 -30.92 9.51
CA ASP A 909 -9.01 -29.74 10.03
C ASP A 909 -8.63 -28.46 9.26
N ILE A 910 -7.33 -28.26 9.00
CA ILE A 910 -6.84 -27.12 8.22
C ILE A 910 -7.34 -27.22 6.78
N GLU A 911 -7.24 -28.39 6.16
CA GLU A 911 -7.69 -28.60 4.77
C GLU A 911 -9.20 -28.35 4.63
N ALA A 912 -10.01 -28.91 5.54
CA ALA A 912 -11.46 -28.71 5.56
C ALA A 912 -11.83 -27.23 5.68
N PHE A 913 -11.16 -26.51 6.60
CA PHE A 913 -11.38 -25.07 6.78
C PHE A 913 -11.00 -24.28 5.52
N LEU A 914 -9.82 -24.50 4.95
CA LEU A 914 -9.37 -23.75 3.78
C LEU A 914 -10.25 -24.00 2.56
N LYS A 915 -10.73 -25.24 2.37
CA LYS A 915 -11.68 -25.58 1.32
C LYS A 915 -13.03 -24.90 1.53
N GLU A 916 -13.54 -24.87 2.75
CA GLU A 916 -14.78 -24.15 3.08
C GLU A 916 -14.62 -22.64 2.88
N PHE A 917 -13.50 -22.06 3.34
CA PHE A 917 -13.15 -20.67 3.13
C PHE A 917 -13.07 -20.33 1.64
N GLU A 918 -12.40 -21.16 0.84
CA GLU A 918 -12.29 -20.97 -0.60
C GLU A 918 -13.66 -21.00 -1.26
N LEU A 919 -14.50 -22.00 -0.96
CA LEU A 919 -15.89 -22.07 -1.44
C LEU A 919 -16.68 -20.82 -1.05
N LYS A 920 -16.60 -20.37 0.21
CA LYS A 920 -17.24 -19.12 0.67
C LYS A 920 -16.72 -17.90 -0.08
N SER A 921 -15.41 -17.85 -0.36
CA SER A 921 -14.77 -16.71 -1.04
C SER A 921 -15.07 -16.65 -2.54
N GLN A 922 -15.33 -17.81 -3.16
CA GLN A 922 -15.68 -18.00 -4.56
C GLN A 922 -17.18 -17.90 -4.82
N ARG A 923 -18.02 -18.13 -3.80
CA ARG A 923 -19.46 -17.83 -3.87
C ARG A 923 -19.59 -16.40 -4.36
N ASN A 924 -20.07 -16.26 -5.59
CA ASN A 924 -20.44 -14.96 -6.11
C ASN A 924 -21.52 -14.43 -5.18
N ASP A 925 -21.19 -13.50 -4.29
CA ASP A 925 -22.16 -12.56 -3.73
C ASP A 925 -22.88 -11.97 -4.95
N GLY A 926 -24.00 -12.54 -5.37
CA GLY A 926 -24.53 -12.46 -6.74
C GLY A 926 -24.31 -11.09 -7.36
N LYS A 927 -23.19 -10.92 -8.08
CA LYS A 927 -22.85 -9.66 -8.74
C LYS A 927 -23.62 -9.62 -10.06
N SER A 928 -24.95 -9.49 -9.97
CA SER A 928 -25.57 -8.58 -10.92
C SER A 928 -24.96 -7.20 -10.64
N LYS A 929 -24.49 -6.51 -11.68
CA LYS A 929 -24.11 -5.10 -11.55
C LYS A 929 -25.36 -4.37 -11.05
N ARG A 930 -25.37 -3.94 -9.78
CA ARG A 930 -26.51 -3.22 -9.19
C ARG A 930 -26.96 -2.10 -10.13
N GLY A 931 -28.20 -2.17 -10.57
CA GLY A 931 -28.82 -1.09 -11.35
C GLY A 931 -29.03 0.14 -10.48
N ALA A 932 -29.12 1.32 -11.09
CA ALA A 932 -29.43 2.56 -10.37
C ALA A 932 -30.80 2.49 -9.65
N SER A 933 -31.76 1.73 -10.19
CA SER A 933 -33.07 1.49 -9.58
C SER A 933 -32.96 0.66 -8.30
N GLU A 934 -32.13 -0.38 -8.31
CA GLU A 934 -31.89 -1.25 -7.15
C GLU A 934 -31.18 -0.50 -6.02
N ALA A 935 -30.16 0.30 -6.34
CA ALA A 935 -29.49 1.15 -5.37
C ALA A 935 -30.42 2.21 -4.77
N SER A 936 -31.31 2.79 -5.59
CA SER A 936 -32.33 3.74 -5.12
C SER A 936 -33.33 3.07 -4.18
N PHE A 937 -33.75 1.83 -4.46
CA PHE A 937 -34.65 1.07 -3.61
C PHE A 937 -34.02 0.75 -2.25
N ASP A 938 -32.76 0.28 -2.27
CA ASP A 938 -32.02 -0.11 -1.07
C ASP A 938 -31.65 1.09 -0.15
N SER A 939 -31.86 2.32 -0.64
CA SER A 939 -31.64 3.56 0.13
C SER A 939 -32.90 4.09 0.83
N GLN A 940 -34.05 3.44 0.65
CA GLN A 940 -35.30 3.91 1.25
C GLN A 940 -35.27 3.79 2.77
N LYS A 941 -35.81 4.81 3.45
CA LYS A 941 -35.90 4.85 4.91
C LYS A 941 -36.85 3.76 5.40
N GLY A 942 -36.43 3.00 6.41
CA GLY A 942 -37.22 1.88 6.95
C GLY A 942 -37.15 0.60 6.12
N LEU A 943 -36.14 0.46 5.23
CA LEU A 943 -35.87 -0.78 4.52
C LEU A 943 -35.64 -1.94 5.50
N VAL A 944 -36.43 -2.99 5.37
CA VAL A 944 -36.21 -4.26 6.07
C VAL A 944 -35.36 -5.15 5.19
N LYS A 945 -34.21 -5.60 5.71
CA LYS A 945 -33.35 -6.57 5.04
C LYS A 945 -33.61 -7.95 5.63
N VAL A 946 -33.86 -8.93 4.78
CA VAL A 946 -34.15 -10.31 5.17
C VAL A 946 -33.25 -11.21 4.34
N ASP A 947 -32.32 -11.90 4.98
CA ASP A 947 -31.45 -12.87 4.32
C ASP A 947 -31.91 -14.28 4.70
N ILE A 948 -32.32 -15.06 3.69
CA ILE A 948 -32.86 -16.41 3.84
C ILE A 948 -31.98 -17.36 3.04
N SER A 949 -31.47 -18.39 3.69
CA SER A 949 -30.73 -19.48 3.05
C SER A 949 -31.50 -20.80 3.12
N CYS A 950 -31.33 -21.67 2.11
CA CYS A 950 -31.86 -23.04 2.14
C CYS A 950 -30.97 -23.93 3.03
N VAL A 951 -31.57 -24.69 3.95
CA VAL A 951 -30.83 -25.58 4.86
C VAL A 951 -30.43 -26.86 4.12
N PRO A 952 -29.11 -27.19 4.02
CA PRO A 952 -28.65 -28.41 3.36
C PRO A 952 -29.33 -29.67 3.90
N GLU A 953 -29.76 -30.54 2.99
CA GLU A 953 -30.38 -31.85 3.28
C GLU A 953 -31.68 -31.82 4.11
N ARG A 954 -32.25 -30.64 4.39
CA ARG A 954 -33.41 -30.52 5.28
C ARG A 954 -34.67 -29.94 4.62
N MET A 955 -34.64 -29.54 3.35
CA MET A 955 -35.78 -28.95 2.61
C MET A 955 -36.52 -27.88 3.43
N MET A 956 -35.76 -26.97 4.04
CA MET A 956 -36.27 -25.89 4.90
C MET A 956 -35.54 -24.59 4.60
N TYR A 957 -36.18 -23.47 4.92
CA TYR A 957 -35.53 -22.18 5.01
C TYR A 957 -34.91 -21.97 6.40
N THR A 958 -33.79 -21.25 6.46
CA THR A 958 -33.14 -20.82 7.72
C THR A 958 -33.99 -19.84 8.51
N VAL A 959 -34.81 -19.05 7.83
CA VAL A 959 -35.81 -18.17 8.40
C VAL A 959 -37.18 -18.78 8.12
N THR A 960 -37.98 -19.01 9.16
CA THR A 960 -39.35 -19.55 9.04
C THR A 960 -40.42 -18.48 9.29
N GLU A 961 -40.06 -17.36 9.92
CA GLU A 961 -40.91 -16.20 10.19
C GLU A 961 -40.09 -14.92 10.08
N PHE A 962 -40.62 -13.89 9.43
CA PHE A 962 -40.09 -12.52 9.56
C PHE A 962 -41.23 -11.49 9.58
N ARG A 963 -41.01 -10.35 10.24
CA ARG A 963 -42.02 -9.30 10.46
C ARG A 963 -41.65 -8.03 9.71
N VAL A 964 -42.63 -7.39 9.07
CA VAL A 964 -42.47 -6.13 8.35
C VAL A 964 -43.63 -5.20 8.64
N LYS A 965 -43.37 -3.89 8.64
CA LYS A 965 -44.47 -2.91 8.77
C LYS A 965 -45.26 -2.81 7.48
N VAL A 966 -46.56 -2.53 7.60
CA VAL A 966 -47.42 -2.18 6.45
C VAL A 966 -46.74 -1.15 5.54
N GLY A 967 -46.57 -1.49 4.26
CA GLY A 967 -45.94 -0.61 3.27
C GLY A 967 -44.44 -0.37 3.41
N ALA A 968 -43.73 -1.11 4.27
CA ALA A 968 -42.28 -1.01 4.38
C ALA A 968 -41.58 -1.54 3.12
N PRO A 969 -40.49 -0.91 2.65
CA PRO A 969 -39.67 -1.51 1.62
C PRO A 969 -38.92 -2.71 2.19
N VAL A 970 -38.89 -3.81 1.43
CA VAL A 970 -38.26 -5.07 1.83
C VAL A 970 -37.24 -5.47 0.77
N ARG A 971 -36.01 -5.74 1.21
CA ARG A 971 -34.98 -6.41 0.43
C ARG A 971 -34.80 -7.81 0.99
N LEU A 972 -35.17 -8.82 0.22
CA LEU A 972 -35.06 -10.23 0.60
C LEU A 972 -34.00 -10.93 -0.26
N THR A 973 -32.94 -11.46 0.34
CA THR A 973 -31.96 -12.29 -0.36
C THR A 973 -32.28 -13.75 -0.10
N LEU A 974 -32.40 -14.55 -1.16
CA LEU A 974 -32.44 -16.01 -1.07
C LEU A 974 -31.09 -16.58 -1.53
N GLU A 975 -30.52 -17.47 -0.71
CA GLU A 975 -29.31 -18.24 -1.03
C GLU A 975 -29.63 -19.74 -1.10
N ASN A 976 -29.13 -20.41 -2.12
CA ASN A 976 -29.27 -21.86 -2.26
C ASN A 976 -27.92 -22.57 -2.20
N PRO A 977 -27.43 -22.94 -1.00
CA PRO A 977 -26.21 -23.74 -0.84
C PRO A 977 -26.45 -25.25 -1.01
N THR A 978 -27.65 -25.70 -1.41
CA THR A 978 -27.99 -27.13 -1.49
C THR A 978 -27.81 -27.68 -2.91
N GLY A 979 -27.64 -29.00 -3.02
CA GLY A 979 -27.55 -29.68 -4.33
C GLY A 979 -28.85 -29.73 -5.13
N THR A 980 -29.98 -29.28 -4.55
CA THR A 980 -31.28 -29.27 -5.22
C THR A 980 -31.69 -27.83 -5.55
N PRO A 981 -32.32 -27.55 -6.70
CA PRO A 981 -32.82 -26.22 -6.99
C PRO A 981 -33.97 -25.78 -6.07
N HIS A 982 -33.97 -24.50 -5.69
CA HIS A 982 -35.00 -23.90 -4.83
C HIS A 982 -35.38 -22.49 -5.31
N ASN A 983 -36.60 -22.06 -5.04
CA ASN A 983 -37.05 -20.69 -5.18
C ASN A 983 -37.87 -20.30 -3.94
N LEU A 984 -38.22 -19.03 -3.81
CA LEU A 984 -39.12 -18.53 -2.77
C LEU A 984 -40.22 -17.69 -3.40
N VAL A 985 -41.47 -18.07 -3.14
CA VAL A 985 -42.68 -17.42 -3.67
C VAL A 985 -43.55 -16.97 -2.51
N ILE A 986 -43.73 -15.66 -2.34
CA ILE A 986 -44.63 -15.03 -1.38
C ILE A 986 -46.02 -14.95 -2.00
N VAL A 987 -47.04 -15.43 -1.28
CA VAL A 987 -48.43 -15.53 -1.77
C VAL A 987 -49.41 -14.78 -0.87
N GLN A 988 -50.62 -14.55 -1.38
CA GLN A 988 -51.73 -13.99 -0.59
C GLN A 988 -52.07 -14.89 0.62
N PRO A 989 -52.66 -14.34 1.69
CA PRO A 989 -53.06 -15.11 2.86
C PRO A 989 -53.98 -16.29 2.48
N GLY A 990 -53.60 -17.51 2.90
CA GLY A 990 -54.34 -18.74 2.62
C GLY A 990 -54.21 -19.31 1.21
N ALA A 991 -53.31 -18.80 0.37
CA ALA A 991 -53.12 -19.25 -1.02
C ALA A 991 -51.99 -20.26 -1.23
N ASP A 992 -51.27 -20.67 -0.19
CA ASP A 992 -50.07 -21.52 -0.27
C ASP A 992 -50.34 -22.92 -0.83
N GLU A 993 -51.46 -23.54 -0.44
CA GLU A 993 -51.86 -24.85 -0.96
C GLU A 993 -52.22 -24.79 -2.45
N GLU A 994 -52.99 -23.79 -2.87
CA GLU A 994 -53.41 -23.62 -4.26
C GLU A 994 -52.23 -23.32 -5.19
N VAL A 995 -51.37 -22.38 -4.81
CA VAL A 995 -50.16 -22.04 -5.58
C VAL A 995 -49.17 -23.22 -5.59
N GLY A 996 -49.03 -23.91 -4.46
CA GLY A 996 -48.25 -25.14 -4.35
C GLY A 996 -48.73 -26.24 -5.30
N MET A 997 -50.04 -26.54 -5.31
CA MET A 997 -50.63 -27.51 -6.23
C MET A 997 -50.46 -27.11 -7.70
N ALA A 998 -50.65 -25.83 -8.02
CA ALA A 998 -50.42 -25.30 -9.36
C ALA A 998 -48.96 -25.50 -9.80
N SER A 999 -48.00 -25.28 -8.90
CA SER A 999 -46.58 -25.50 -9.18
C SER A 999 -46.23 -26.98 -9.42
N ASN A 1000 -46.89 -27.90 -8.71
CA ASN A 1000 -46.75 -29.33 -8.97
C ASN A 1000 -47.25 -29.70 -10.38
N ALA A 1001 -48.36 -29.10 -10.82
CA ALA A 1001 -48.89 -29.33 -12.17
C ALA A 1001 -47.92 -28.83 -13.27
N MET A 1002 -47.11 -27.79 -12.98
CA MET A 1002 -46.07 -27.30 -13.89
C MET A 1002 -44.93 -28.30 -14.11
N ALA A 1003 -44.78 -29.35 -13.30
CA ALA A 1003 -43.78 -30.40 -13.53
C ALA A 1003 -44.02 -31.16 -14.86
N ALA A 1004 -45.28 -31.20 -15.33
CA ALA A 1004 -45.65 -31.80 -16.61
C ALA A 1004 -45.63 -30.79 -17.79
N ASP A 1005 -45.46 -29.49 -17.52
CA ASP A 1005 -45.35 -28.44 -18.53
C ASP A 1005 -43.90 -28.39 -19.06
N PRO A 1006 -43.64 -28.60 -20.36
CA PRO A 1006 -42.31 -28.46 -20.96
C PRO A 1006 -41.66 -27.08 -20.70
N GLN A 1007 -42.44 -26.05 -20.37
CA GLN A 1007 -41.96 -24.71 -20.04
C GLN A 1007 -41.79 -24.48 -18.52
N GLY A 1008 -42.13 -25.44 -17.65
CA GLY A 1008 -42.13 -25.27 -16.20
C GLY A 1008 -40.81 -24.74 -15.63
N ALA A 1009 -39.69 -25.32 -16.08
CA ALA A 1009 -38.35 -24.87 -15.67
C ALA A 1009 -38.01 -23.45 -16.16
N SER A 1010 -38.42 -23.09 -17.38
CA SER A 1010 -38.21 -21.74 -17.94
C SER A 1010 -39.03 -20.67 -17.23
N LYS A 1011 -40.16 -21.05 -16.63
CA LYS A 1011 -41.00 -20.20 -15.77
C LYS A 1011 -40.59 -20.29 -14.29
N HIS A 1012 -39.44 -20.91 -14.00
CA HIS A 1012 -38.93 -21.08 -12.63
C HIS A 1012 -39.90 -21.80 -11.68
N PHE A 1013 -40.85 -22.57 -12.22
CA PHE A 1013 -41.96 -23.19 -11.49
C PHE A 1013 -42.80 -22.18 -10.67
N VAL A 1014 -42.86 -20.92 -11.08
CA VAL A 1014 -43.77 -19.92 -10.51
C VAL A 1014 -45.07 -19.94 -11.32
N PRO A 1015 -46.22 -20.34 -10.73
CA PRO A 1015 -47.49 -20.36 -11.45
C PRO A 1015 -47.93 -18.96 -11.87
N ASP A 1016 -48.57 -18.87 -13.03
CA ASP A 1016 -49.23 -17.64 -13.48
C ASP A 1016 -50.56 -17.48 -12.73
N SER A 1017 -50.49 -16.89 -11.54
CA SER A 1017 -51.62 -16.69 -10.62
C SER A 1017 -51.58 -15.29 -10.03
N ASP A 1018 -52.74 -14.66 -9.94
CA ASP A 1018 -52.96 -13.38 -9.24
C ASP A 1018 -52.74 -13.46 -7.72
N LYS A 1019 -52.59 -14.67 -7.17
CA LYS A 1019 -52.28 -14.95 -5.77
C LYS A 1019 -50.79 -14.94 -5.45
N VAL A 1020 -49.93 -14.95 -6.46
CA VAL A 1020 -48.48 -14.79 -6.30
C VAL A 1020 -48.16 -13.30 -6.17
N LEU A 1021 -47.57 -12.89 -5.06
CA LEU A 1021 -47.22 -11.49 -4.80
C LEU A 1021 -45.80 -11.18 -5.26
N PHE A 1022 -44.83 -11.99 -4.82
CA PHE A 1022 -43.40 -11.80 -5.10
C PHE A 1022 -42.73 -13.16 -5.25
N ALA A 1023 -41.76 -13.29 -6.16
CA ALA A 1023 -41.09 -14.57 -6.41
C ALA A 1023 -39.64 -14.38 -6.84
N THR A 1024 -38.75 -15.22 -6.33
CA THR A 1024 -37.42 -15.42 -6.91
C THR A 1024 -37.52 -16.31 -8.16
N LYS A 1025 -36.48 -16.28 -8.98
CA LYS A 1025 -36.17 -17.34 -9.94
C LYS A 1025 -35.83 -18.63 -9.19
N LEU A 1026 -35.80 -19.71 -9.96
CA LEU A 1026 -35.30 -21.00 -9.52
C LEU A 1026 -33.78 -20.95 -9.42
N LEU A 1027 -33.28 -20.89 -8.19
CA LEU A 1027 -31.86 -20.87 -7.88
C LEU A 1027 -31.28 -22.27 -8.05
N GLN A 1028 -30.25 -22.37 -8.89
CA GLN A 1028 -29.41 -23.56 -9.01
C GLN A 1028 -28.53 -23.70 -7.75
N PRO A 1029 -27.90 -24.88 -7.53
CA PRO A 1029 -26.92 -25.04 -6.47
C PRO A 1029 -25.87 -23.93 -6.48
N ASP A 1030 -25.53 -23.44 -5.30
CA ASP A 1030 -24.54 -22.38 -5.04
C ASP A 1030 -24.83 -21.03 -5.72
N THR A 1031 -26.12 -20.71 -5.90
CA THR A 1031 -26.56 -19.40 -6.45
C THR A 1031 -27.44 -18.63 -5.46
N SER A 1032 -27.53 -17.31 -5.66
CA SER A 1032 -28.32 -16.39 -4.83
C SER A 1032 -29.12 -15.40 -5.69
N GLU A 1033 -30.25 -14.91 -5.18
CA GLU A 1033 -31.00 -13.80 -5.78
C GLU A 1033 -31.59 -12.86 -4.73
N THR A 1034 -31.75 -11.58 -5.08
CA THR A 1034 -32.35 -10.57 -4.22
C THR A 1034 -33.68 -10.06 -4.80
N LEU A 1035 -34.76 -10.19 -4.03
CA LEU A 1035 -36.03 -9.52 -4.27
C LEU A 1035 -36.09 -8.15 -3.59
N ARG A 1036 -36.78 -7.23 -4.25
CA ARG A 1036 -37.07 -5.89 -3.74
C ARG A 1036 -38.54 -5.59 -3.95
N PHE A 1037 -39.27 -5.42 -2.86
CA PHE A 1037 -40.71 -5.21 -2.93
C PHE A 1037 -41.21 -4.35 -1.77
N ILE A 1038 -42.36 -3.72 -1.97
CA ILE A 1038 -43.06 -3.00 -0.90
C ILE A 1038 -44.00 -3.99 -0.21
N ALA A 1039 -43.92 -4.07 1.12
CA ALA A 1039 -44.80 -4.92 1.91
C ALA A 1039 -46.28 -4.57 1.64
N PRO A 1040 -47.18 -5.56 1.64
CA PRO A 1040 -48.61 -5.35 1.47
C PRO A 1040 -49.19 -4.27 2.40
N LYS A 1041 -50.28 -3.64 1.95
CA LYS A 1041 -50.98 -2.60 2.72
C LYS A 1041 -51.95 -3.16 3.76
N GLU A 1042 -52.33 -4.42 3.61
CA GLU A 1042 -53.23 -5.11 4.52
C GLU A 1042 -52.39 -5.87 5.55
N PRO A 1043 -52.61 -5.65 6.85
CA PRO A 1043 -51.99 -6.50 7.87
C PRO A 1043 -52.45 -7.94 7.71
N GLY A 1044 -51.53 -8.89 7.93
CA GLY A 1044 -51.85 -10.30 7.80
C GLY A 1044 -50.62 -11.19 7.69
N GLU A 1045 -50.88 -12.49 7.66
CA GLU A 1045 -49.89 -13.54 7.45
C GLU A 1045 -49.81 -13.87 5.96
N TYR A 1046 -48.66 -13.59 5.35
CA TYR A 1046 -48.37 -13.83 3.94
C TYR A 1046 -47.39 -15.01 3.84
N PRO A 1047 -47.87 -16.23 3.53
CA PRO A 1047 -47.00 -17.39 3.41
C PRO A 1047 -45.97 -17.21 2.29
N TYR A 1048 -44.81 -17.81 2.46
CA TYR A 1048 -43.87 -18.04 1.37
C TYR A 1048 -43.47 -19.50 1.28
N VAL A 1049 -43.40 -20.01 0.06
CA VAL A 1049 -43.19 -21.43 -0.23
C VAL A 1049 -42.14 -21.63 -1.31
N CYS A 1050 -41.46 -22.78 -1.30
CA CYS A 1050 -40.68 -23.24 -2.45
C CYS A 1050 -41.61 -23.92 -3.45
N THR A 1051 -41.78 -23.34 -4.64
CA THR A 1051 -42.65 -23.89 -5.70
C THR A 1051 -41.90 -24.79 -6.68
N PHE A 1052 -40.64 -25.15 -6.42
CA PHE A 1052 -40.05 -26.31 -7.09
C PHE A 1052 -40.93 -27.55 -6.81
N PRO A 1053 -41.30 -28.34 -7.84
CA PRO A 1053 -42.35 -29.36 -7.69
C PRO A 1053 -42.13 -30.30 -6.51
N GLY A 1054 -43.13 -30.39 -5.63
CA GLY A 1054 -43.14 -31.20 -4.42
C GLY A 1054 -42.59 -30.52 -3.15
N HIS A 1055 -41.89 -29.39 -3.26
CA HIS A 1055 -41.21 -28.78 -2.10
C HIS A 1055 -42.14 -27.99 -1.16
N TRP A 1056 -43.18 -27.33 -1.69
CA TRP A 1056 -44.05 -26.41 -0.94
C TRP A 1056 -44.74 -27.04 0.28
N VAL A 1057 -44.89 -28.38 0.30
CA VAL A 1057 -45.54 -29.13 1.39
C VAL A 1057 -44.77 -28.98 2.71
N ILE A 1058 -43.45 -28.85 2.63
CA ILE A 1058 -42.56 -28.81 3.82
C ILE A 1058 -41.68 -27.56 3.85
N MET A 1059 -41.29 -27.02 2.69
CA MET A 1059 -40.38 -25.90 2.58
C MET A 1059 -41.15 -24.58 2.48
N ARG A 1060 -41.53 -24.06 3.64
CA ARG A 1060 -42.36 -22.85 3.77
C ARG A 1060 -42.03 -22.04 5.02
N GLY A 1061 -42.43 -20.78 5.00
CA GLY A 1061 -42.41 -19.87 6.14
C GLY A 1061 -43.47 -18.77 5.98
N VAL A 1062 -43.45 -17.77 6.85
CA VAL A 1062 -44.44 -16.69 6.85
C VAL A 1062 -43.81 -15.31 6.98
N MET A 1063 -44.27 -14.38 6.15
CA MET A 1063 -44.06 -12.94 6.31
C MET A 1063 -45.26 -12.36 7.06
N ILE A 1064 -45.04 -11.79 8.24
CA ILE A 1064 -46.09 -11.12 9.01
C ILE A 1064 -46.03 -9.62 8.72
N VAL A 1065 -47.14 -9.07 8.24
CA VAL A 1065 -47.29 -7.64 7.97
C VAL A 1065 -48.11 -7.02 9.11
N GLU A 1066 -47.52 -6.09 9.86
CA GLU A 1066 -48.14 -5.46 11.06
C GLU A 1066 -48.06 -3.92 11.11
#